data_AF-A0AAN9URW5-F1
#
_entry.id   AF-A0AAN9URW5-F1
#
_cell.length_a   1.000
_cell.length_b   1.000
_cell.length_c   1.000
_cell.angle_alpha   90.00
_cell.angle_beta   90.00
_cell.angle_gamma   90.00
#
_symmetry.space_group_name_H-M   'P 1'
#
loop_
_entity.id
_entity.type
_entity.pdbx_description
1 polymer ?
#
loop_
_entity_poly.entity_id
_entity_poly.type
_entity_poly.pdbx_seq_one_letter_code
_entity_poly.pdbx_strand_id
1 'polypeptide(L)'
;MAGGALKKPMLFLNRVVGHSSAKNHITKLKIGDADALEDEKSQRHLKKVYEARAKKKSADEERQSMQQRRKEEEEAKRAKEPPTIASRYGDIRPADLPPSSYLLEHLAADNGDDKGQMLGQTIAFTARVHHIRNVSAKLAFVLLRQREDTVQGVLAVREGAISEQFVRWAEHLHPESVVHVRGVVRRSPEPIKSCSIHDLELVVESMHVLVAVEQPLSIDVYGIDQVEEDERTHERRLAATMRVRNENRLIFLRTPAMQSVLRIRSSVCNLFRTALLDRDFVEIQTPKLQPAATESGAEVFRVQYFGRTAFLAQSPQLAKQMAISADFGRVFEIGPVFRAENSNTHRHLTEYTGLDLEMEIGADYHEALDIIDATLKSIFRGVYARHRKELDVVKSRFPHEDLVWLDETPRLTFKEGVALLNASGWTGDDGQPASEHEDLSTRAEIRLGQLVKEKYGTDYYILDKFPTSARPFYTHLDPDDDRFTNSFDIFLRGQEITTGGQRINDPRALAQRMKKAGVDPATMEEYMQAFEWGAPAHAGCGIGLERIIFLLLNLGDVRNATLFPRDPKSLPEHKKGGPADDYELPFPEADTIHYAFEGDHTHVRLPDLDKLIVNYGDATNTSWLDEDRYKVWRDSATGAAVGYAENSGYALIMGDPLCDARQKPAVIAAFLKWLTRSADLRPLWLLVSADVEAILGGKLGWRTLTCVAEERVDVNHMSKDVARKERQAKNADVRIHETALGEPVPDAVRARCDRRIADWKAGRKGKKQVHITEVRPWISMEHRKYLWAEDRHGEIAGLVVLHRLAPRHGFQIKFALDFPGSPSGSIEALISRAIQGLTAAGVQSVTFGAGATDDLAIGHNLNGIKAHLLSRTYRTVAQQLKLVAKSEFREKFGAEQEPVYICYPFMGLGVSGARTLIKFFEDEM
;
A
#
# COMPACT_ATOMS: atom_id res chain seq x y z
N MET A 1 21.81 -8.77 57.79
CA MET A 1 23.15 -8.98 57.17
C MET A 1 23.01 -9.39 55.70
N ALA A 2 22.71 -8.46 54.80
CA ALA A 2 22.52 -8.72 53.37
C ALA A 2 23.19 -7.65 52.45
N GLY A 3 24.19 -6.93 52.95
CA GLY A 3 24.92 -5.90 52.20
C GLY A 3 26.04 -6.42 51.28
N GLY A 4 26.23 -7.73 51.19
CA GLY A 4 27.38 -8.37 50.52
C GLY A 4 27.12 -8.83 49.08
N ALA A 5 25.89 -9.17 48.71
CA ALA A 5 25.60 -9.85 47.44
C ALA A 5 25.65 -8.93 46.20
N LEU A 6 25.39 -7.62 46.37
CA LEU A 6 25.40 -6.63 45.28
C LEU A 6 26.77 -5.96 45.04
N LYS A 7 27.76 -6.18 45.92
CA LYS A 7 29.06 -5.49 45.82
C LYS A 7 29.89 -5.96 44.62
N LYS A 8 29.94 -7.27 44.34
CA LYS A 8 30.76 -7.85 43.25
C LYS A 8 30.26 -7.49 41.84
N PRO A 9 28.94 -7.55 41.53
CA PRO A 9 28.41 -7.11 40.24
C PRO A 9 28.60 -5.61 39.99
N MET A 10 28.42 -4.76 41.02
CA MET A 10 28.60 -3.31 40.92
C MET A 10 30.07 -2.89 40.73
N LEU A 11 31.01 -3.60 41.37
CA LEU A 11 32.46 -3.41 41.15
C LEU A 11 32.90 -3.83 39.74
N PHE A 12 32.21 -4.79 39.13
CA PHE A 12 32.45 -5.22 37.76
C PHE A 12 31.90 -4.21 36.74
N LEU A 13 30.71 -3.65 36.98
CA LEU A 13 30.15 -2.55 36.19
C LEU A 13 31.05 -1.30 36.21
N ASN A 14 31.64 -0.98 37.37
CA ASN A 14 32.63 0.10 37.52
C ASN A 14 33.87 -0.06 36.63
N ARG A 15 34.24 -1.30 36.27
CA ARG A 15 35.41 -1.60 35.43
C ARG A 15 35.09 -1.51 33.93
N VAL A 16 33.82 -1.66 33.55
CA VAL A 16 33.33 -1.67 32.17
C VAL A 16 32.89 -0.28 31.68
N VAL A 17 32.38 0.56 32.59
CA VAL A 17 31.78 1.86 32.25
C VAL A 17 32.80 3.03 32.26
N GLY A 18 34.03 2.80 32.75
CA GLY A 18 35.12 3.80 32.73
C GLY A 18 35.00 4.86 33.83
N HIS A 19 36.14 5.29 34.38
CA HIS A 19 36.22 6.34 35.39
C HIS A 19 35.74 7.69 34.81
N SER A 20 34.72 8.28 35.43
CA SER A 20 34.45 9.72 35.35
C SER A 20 34.58 10.25 36.78
N SER A 21 35.64 11.01 37.04
CA SER A 21 35.86 11.70 38.30
C SER A 21 34.77 12.77 38.49
N ALA A 22 34.08 12.70 39.63
CA ALA A 22 33.17 13.73 40.09
C ALA A 22 33.96 14.98 40.49
N LYS A 23 34.31 15.81 39.50
CA LYS A 23 34.73 17.23 39.56
C LYS A 23 35.46 17.54 38.26
N ASN A 24 34.73 17.91 37.21
CA ASN A 24 35.23 18.73 36.11
C ASN A 24 34.04 19.43 35.45
N HIS A 25 34.24 20.71 35.16
CA HIS A 25 33.25 21.65 34.67
C HIS A 25 32.38 21.15 33.51
N ILE A 26 31.12 21.60 33.56
CA ILE A 26 30.11 21.63 32.48
C ILE A 26 30.78 21.87 31.13
N THR A 27 31.05 20.81 30.40
CA THR A 27 31.38 20.87 28.97
C THR A 27 30.35 19.99 28.27
N LYS A 28 29.31 20.68 27.76
CA LYS A 28 28.21 20.23 26.90
C LYS A 28 28.17 18.72 26.64
N LEU A 29 27.24 18.01 27.31
CA LEU A 29 26.79 16.71 26.81
C LEU A 29 26.44 16.87 25.32
N LYS A 30 27.04 16.05 24.44
CA LYS A 30 26.66 16.02 23.03
C LYS A 30 25.30 15.33 22.92
N ILE A 31 24.23 16.10 23.06
CA ILE A 31 22.84 15.66 22.84
C ILE A 31 22.48 15.47 21.36
N GLY A 32 23.47 15.56 20.46
CA GLY A 32 23.26 15.61 19.01
C GLY A 32 22.98 17.02 18.52
N ASP A 33 23.00 17.22 17.20
CA ASP A 33 22.58 18.49 16.60
C ASP A 33 21.05 18.54 16.55
N ALA A 34 20.43 19.05 17.62
CA ALA A 34 18.98 19.22 17.66
C ALA A 34 18.48 20.23 16.62
N ASP A 35 19.34 21.13 16.14
CA ASP A 35 19.01 22.04 15.03
C ASP A 35 18.98 21.29 13.69
N ALA A 36 19.68 20.15 13.54
CA ALA A 36 19.56 19.28 12.37
C ALA A 36 18.21 18.52 12.28
N LEU A 37 17.44 18.45 13.37
CA LEU A 37 16.05 17.99 13.35
C LEU A 37 15.06 19.10 12.92
N GLU A 38 15.48 20.36 13.02
CA GLU A 38 14.75 21.51 12.51
C GLU A 38 15.05 21.65 11.02
N ASP A 39 14.30 20.91 10.20
CA ASP A 39 14.25 21.28 8.79
C ASP A 39 13.48 22.60 8.66
N GLU A 40 14.21 23.72 8.60
CA GLU A 40 13.64 25.05 8.29
C GLU A 40 12.78 24.99 7.02
N LYS A 41 13.10 24.11 6.05
CA LYS A 41 12.23 23.89 4.88
C LYS A 41 10.94 23.21 5.28
N SER A 42 10.95 22.15 6.10
CA SER A 42 9.72 21.46 6.53
C SER A 42 8.82 22.35 7.38
N GLN A 43 9.35 23.17 8.30
CA GLN A 43 8.53 24.10 9.08
C GLN A 43 8.02 25.27 8.24
N ARG A 44 8.84 25.87 7.37
CA ARG A 44 8.37 26.89 6.42
C ARG A 44 7.42 26.30 5.38
N HIS A 45 7.60 25.04 4.98
CA HIS A 45 6.72 24.33 4.07
C HIS A 45 5.38 24.04 4.74
N LEU A 46 5.37 23.53 5.97
CA LEU A 46 4.15 23.36 6.77
C LEU A 46 3.46 24.70 6.98
N LYS A 47 4.17 25.75 7.42
CA LYS A 47 3.60 27.10 7.58
C LYS A 47 3.07 27.67 6.27
N LYS A 48 3.80 27.55 5.16
CA LYS A 48 3.32 27.93 3.81
C LYS A 48 2.14 27.09 3.35
N VAL A 49 2.10 25.79 3.67
CA VAL A 49 0.99 24.89 3.36
C VAL A 49 -0.23 25.28 4.18
N TYR A 50 -0.07 25.67 5.46
CA TYR A 50 -1.15 26.17 6.31
C TYR A 50 -1.66 27.54 5.87
N GLU A 51 -0.77 28.49 5.59
CA GLU A 51 -1.13 29.81 5.05
C GLU A 51 -1.78 29.66 3.66
N ALA A 52 -1.26 28.77 2.81
CA ALA A 52 -1.87 28.46 1.52
C ALA A 52 -3.23 27.76 1.67
N ARG A 53 -3.41 26.86 2.64
CA ARG A 53 -4.70 26.19 2.91
C ARG A 53 -5.72 27.13 3.51
N ALA A 54 -5.34 28.00 4.44
CA ALA A 54 -6.22 29.04 5.01
C ALA A 54 -6.60 30.09 3.96
N LYS A 55 -5.63 30.54 3.15
CA LYS A 55 -5.87 31.44 2.02
C LYS A 55 -6.71 30.78 0.93
N LYS A 56 -6.49 29.49 0.65
CA LYS A 56 -7.33 28.70 -0.27
C LYS A 56 -8.75 28.54 0.26
N LYS A 57 -8.93 28.24 1.55
CA LYS A 57 -10.25 28.14 2.18
C LYS A 57 -11.01 29.48 2.12
N SER A 58 -10.37 30.58 2.49
CA SER A 58 -10.96 31.91 2.39
C SER A 58 -11.24 32.31 0.93
N ALA A 59 -10.36 31.99 -0.01
CA ALA A 59 -10.60 32.22 -1.44
C ALA A 59 -11.70 31.31 -2.01
N ASP A 60 -11.81 30.07 -1.54
CA ASP A 60 -12.86 29.13 -1.93
C ASP A 60 -14.21 29.58 -1.36
N GLU A 61 -14.26 30.09 -0.13
CA GLU A 61 -15.46 30.70 0.49
C GLU A 61 -15.89 31.98 -0.27
N GLU A 62 -14.96 32.88 -0.60
CA GLU A 62 -15.26 34.06 -1.44
C GLU A 62 -15.74 33.65 -2.83
N ARG A 63 -15.09 32.67 -3.46
CA ARG A 63 -15.45 32.15 -4.78
C ARG A 63 -16.81 31.47 -4.77
N GLN A 64 -17.14 30.72 -3.72
CA GLN A 64 -18.47 30.14 -3.50
C GLN A 64 -19.52 31.23 -3.32
N SER A 65 -19.25 32.28 -2.53
CA SER A 65 -20.18 33.40 -2.36
C SER A 65 -20.44 34.17 -3.67
N MET A 66 -19.40 34.36 -4.50
CA MET A 66 -19.50 35.01 -5.79
C MET A 66 -20.20 34.13 -6.83
N GLN A 67 -19.96 32.82 -6.81
CA GLN A 67 -20.68 31.84 -7.63
C GLN A 67 -22.16 31.79 -7.25
N GLN A 68 -22.48 31.80 -5.95
CA GLN A 68 -23.86 31.84 -5.45
C GLN A 68 -24.61 33.07 -5.99
N ARG A 69 -24.03 34.26 -5.84
CA ARG A 69 -24.61 35.52 -6.35
C ARG A 69 -24.81 35.50 -7.87
N ARG A 70 -23.83 35.00 -8.64
CA ARG A 70 -23.96 34.85 -10.09
C ARG A 70 -25.07 33.88 -10.47
N LYS A 71 -25.19 32.76 -9.75
CA LYS A 71 -26.22 31.74 -9.98
C LYS A 71 -27.62 32.30 -9.74
N GLU A 72 -27.80 33.08 -8.68
CA GLU A 72 -29.07 33.78 -8.38
C GLU A 72 -29.43 34.81 -9.47
N GLU A 73 -28.47 35.60 -9.96
CA GLU A 73 -28.70 36.53 -11.07
C GLU A 73 -29.04 35.83 -12.40
N GLU A 74 -28.40 34.68 -12.67
CA GLU A 74 -28.66 33.88 -13.86
C GLU A 74 -30.00 33.16 -13.81
N GLU A 75 -30.40 32.61 -12.65
CA GLU A 75 -31.74 32.05 -12.42
C GLU A 75 -32.83 33.12 -12.58
N ALA A 76 -32.63 34.33 -12.06
CA ALA A 76 -33.56 35.44 -12.22
C ALA A 76 -33.71 35.89 -13.69
N LYS A 77 -32.65 35.76 -14.50
CA LYS A 77 -32.69 36.01 -15.96
C LYS A 77 -33.35 34.86 -16.72
N ARG A 78 -33.09 33.62 -16.33
CA ARG A 78 -33.71 32.40 -16.89
C ARG A 78 -35.22 32.37 -16.64
N ALA A 79 -35.68 32.81 -15.47
CA ALA A 79 -37.10 32.89 -15.13
C ALA A 79 -37.90 33.85 -16.05
N LYS A 80 -37.22 34.73 -16.80
CA LYS A 80 -37.83 35.67 -17.76
C LYS A 80 -37.88 35.12 -19.18
N GLU A 81 -37.33 33.93 -19.44
CA GLU A 81 -37.36 33.32 -20.77
C GLU A 81 -38.72 32.73 -21.12
N PRO A 82 -39.09 32.71 -22.41
CA PRO A 82 -40.24 31.94 -22.87
C PRO A 82 -40.13 30.46 -22.46
N PRO A 83 -41.22 29.82 -21.97
CA PRO A 83 -41.20 28.41 -21.54
C PRO A 83 -40.67 27.43 -22.59
N THR A 84 -40.85 27.76 -23.87
CA THR A 84 -40.38 26.97 -25.03
C THR A 84 -38.86 26.99 -25.21
N ILE A 85 -38.16 28.02 -24.72
CA ILE A 85 -36.70 28.12 -24.72
C ILE A 85 -36.15 27.55 -23.42
N ALA A 86 -36.76 27.90 -22.28
CA ALA A 86 -36.35 27.44 -20.96
C ALA A 86 -36.36 25.90 -20.80
N SER A 87 -37.25 25.19 -21.53
CA SER A 87 -37.34 23.74 -21.53
C SER A 87 -36.24 23.02 -22.34
N ARG A 88 -35.49 23.75 -23.16
CA ARG A 88 -34.42 23.17 -24.02
C ARG A 88 -33.14 22.88 -23.27
N TYR A 89 -33.01 23.33 -22.02
CA TYR A 89 -31.78 23.14 -21.24
C TYR A 89 -32.00 23.11 -19.73
N GLY A 90 -30.99 22.68 -18.99
CA GLY A 90 -31.03 22.51 -17.53
C GLY A 90 -30.93 21.05 -17.12
N ASP A 91 -31.34 20.74 -15.90
CA ASP A 91 -31.30 19.38 -15.36
C ASP A 91 -32.55 18.59 -15.80
N ILE A 92 -32.39 17.31 -16.09
CA ILE A 92 -33.50 16.40 -16.38
C ILE A 92 -33.28 15.05 -15.70
N ARG A 93 -34.35 14.43 -15.22
CA ARG A 93 -34.26 13.07 -14.67
C ARG A 93 -34.23 12.07 -15.83
N PRO A 94 -33.50 10.96 -15.73
CA PRO A 94 -33.49 9.93 -16.76
C PRO A 94 -34.89 9.41 -17.16
N ALA A 95 -35.84 9.37 -16.21
CA ALA A 95 -37.22 8.93 -16.44
C ALA A 95 -38.03 9.88 -17.33
N ASP A 96 -37.62 11.14 -17.44
CA ASP A 96 -38.31 12.18 -18.22
C ASP A 96 -37.71 12.33 -19.64
N LEU A 97 -36.71 11.52 -19.99
CA LEU A 97 -36.09 11.54 -21.31
C LEU A 97 -36.99 10.92 -22.37
N PRO A 98 -37.06 11.50 -23.58
CA PRO A 98 -37.66 10.82 -24.71
C PRO A 98 -36.87 9.54 -25.04
N PRO A 99 -37.55 8.46 -25.45
CA PRO A 99 -36.89 7.23 -25.87
C PRO A 99 -36.15 7.46 -27.19
N SER A 100 -34.88 7.81 -27.11
CA SER A 100 -33.95 7.70 -28.23
C SER A 100 -32.53 7.63 -27.69
N SER A 101 -31.84 6.52 -27.95
CA SER A 101 -30.44 6.33 -27.61
C SER A 101 -29.65 6.14 -28.90
N TYR A 102 -29.51 7.20 -29.69
CA TYR A 102 -28.58 7.17 -30.81
C TYR A 102 -27.15 6.97 -30.26
N LEU A 103 -26.35 6.12 -30.90
CA LEU A 103 -24.96 5.90 -30.53
C LEU A 103 -24.05 6.70 -31.47
N LEU A 104 -23.12 7.45 -30.89
CA LEU A 104 -22.21 8.31 -31.63
C LEU A 104 -21.33 7.52 -32.60
N GLU A 105 -21.10 6.23 -32.30
CA GLU A 105 -20.36 5.30 -33.16
C GLU A 105 -20.95 5.18 -34.57
N HIS A 106 -22.27 5.36 -34.74
CA HIS A 106 -22.91 5.34 -36.05
C HIS A 106 -22.53 6.55 -36.92
N LEU A 107 -22.22 7.71 -36.31
CA LEU A 107 -21.65 8.85 -37.05
C LEU A 107 -20.16 8.67 -37.34
N ALA A 108 -19.46 7.91 -36.50
CA ALA A 108 -18.04 7.64 -36.65
C ALA A 108 -17.73 6.56 -37.69
N ALA A 109 -18.69 5.69 -38.02
CA ALA A 109 -18.53 4.63 -39.02
C ALA A 109 -18.23 5.23 -40.40
N ASP A 110 -17.16 4.76 -41.06
CA ASP A 110 -16.68 5.31 -42.33
C ASP A 110 -17.37 4.68 -43.56
N ASN A 111 -18.69 4.48 -43.47
CA ASN A 111 -19.52 4.04 -44.59
C ASN A 111 -20.06 5.29 -45.29
N GLY A 112 -19.38 5.73 -46.36
CA GLY A 112 -19.67 6.99 -47.05
C GLY A 112 -21.13 7.22 -47.44
N ASP A 113 -21.89 6.17 -47.78
CA ASP A 113 -23.31 6.24 -48.11
C ASP A 113 -24.22 6.52 -46.90
N ASP A 114 -23.83 6.08 -45.69
CA ASP A 114 -24.60 6.29 -44.46
C ASP A 114 -24.38 7.70 -43.89
N LYS A 115 -23.15 8.22 -43.94
CA LYS A 115 -22.85 9.60 -43.51
C LYS A 115 -23.64 10.65 -44.31
N GLY A 116 -23.81 10.42 -45.62
CA GLY A 116 -24.63 11.28 -46.48
C GLY A 116 -26.10 11.30 -46.08
N GLN A 117 -26.65 10.15 -45.66
CA GLN A 117 -28.04 10.02 -45.21
C GLN A 117 -28.31 10.68 -43.85
N MET A 118 -27.27 10.82 -43.01
CA MET A 118 -27.38 11.48 -41.71
C MET A 118 -27.40 13.01 -41.79
N LEU A 119 -26.95 13.61 -42.90
CA LEU A 119 -26.93 15.06 -43.04
C LEU A 119 -28.34 15.65 -42.98
N GLY A 120 -28.51 16.67 -42.13
CA GLY A 120 -29.81 17.32 -41.90
C GLY A 120 -30.76 16.54 -41.00
N GLN A 121 -30.42 15.31 -40.58
CA GLN A 121 -31.20 14.55 -39.61
C GLN A 121 -31.03 15.13 -38.21
N THR A 122 -32.12 15.11 -37.43
CA THR A 122 -32.05 15.38 -36.00
C THR A 122 -31.75 14.11 -35.23
N ILE A 123 -30.67 14.10 -34.46
CA ILE A 123 -30.29 12.98 -33.59
C ILE A 123 -30.33 13.42 -32.13
N ALA A 124 -30.57 12.46 -31.23
CA ALA A 124 -30.49 12.66 -29.80
C ALA A 124 -29.76 11.51 -29.12
N PHE A 125 -28.81 11.84 -28.25
CA PHE A 125 -27.92 10.88 -27.60
C PHE A 125 -27.42 11.39 -26.26
N THR A 126 -26.95 10.45 -25.43
CA THR A 126 -26.32 10.74 -24.15
C THR A 126 -24.80 10.67 -24.28
N ALA A 127 -24.12 11.73 -23.88
CA ALA A 127 -22.66 11.84 -23.94
C ALA A 127 -22.12 12.54 -22.69
N ARG A 128 -20.80 12.49 -22.52
CA ARG A 128 -20.10 13.35 -21.57
C ARG A 128 -19.69 14.64 -22.25
N VAL A 129 -19.79 15.75 -21.53
CA VAL A 129 -19.12 16.99 -21.93
C VAL A 129 -17.61 16.76 -21.81
N HIS A 130 -16.92 16.60 -22.92
CA HIS A 130 -15.49 16.31 -22.91
C HIS A 130 -14.67 17.57 -22.65
N HIS A 131 -15.03 18.66 -23.33
CA HIS A 131 -14.41 19.97 -23.23
C HIS A 131 -15.39 21.03 -23.75
N ILE A 132 -15.31 22.25 -23.24
CA ILE A 132 -16.12 23.38 -23.72
C ILE A 132 -15.17 24.50 -24.10
N ARG A 133 -15.31 24.98 -25.35
CA ARG A 133 -14.58 26.14 -25.86
C ARG A 133 -15.54 27.32 -25.98
N ASN A 134 -15.40 28.25 -25.05
CA ASN A 134 -16.18 29.49 -24.99
C ASN A 134 -15.63 30.47 -26.04
N VAL A 135 -16.49 30.98 -26.92
CA VAL A 135 -16.09 31.95 -27.97
C VAL A 135 -16.66 33.32 -27.65
N SER A 136 -17.95 33.39 -27.32
CA SER A 136 -18.63 34.61 -26.90
C SER A 136 -19.91 34.24 -26.14
N ALA A 137 -20.56 35.21 -25.51
CA ALA A 137 -21.89 35.02 -24.90
C ALA A 137 -22.97 34.51 -25.88
N LYS A 138 -22.70 34.52 -27.20
CA LYS A 138 -23.61 34.07 -28.26
C LYS A 138 -23.19 32.76 -28.93
N LEU A 139 -22.00 32.23 -28.63
CA LEU A 139 -21.45 31.04 -29.29
C LEU A 139 -20.51 30.28 -28.35
N ALA A 140 -20.81 29.00 -28.16
CA ALA A 140 -19.92 28.04 -27.51
C ALA A 140 -19.81 26.77 -28.35
N PHE A 141 -18.63 26.15 -28.32
CA PHE A 141 -18.41 24.81 -28.88
C PHE A 141 -18.31 23.81 -27.74
N VAL A 142 -19.15 22.78 -27.76
CA VAL A 142 -19.21 21.73 -26.73
C VAL A 142 -18.72 20.43 -27.36
N LEU A 143 -17.55 19.95 -26.97
CA LEU A 143 -17.06 18.64 -27.41
C LEU A 143 -17.79 17.58 -26.61
N LEU A 144 -18.52 16.71 -27.29
CA LEU A 144 -19.33 15.64 -26.70
C LEU A 144 -18.61 14.32 -26.93
N ARG A 145 -18.33 13.57 -25.86
CA ARG A 145 -17.68 12.26 -25.91
C ARG A 145 -18.67 11.15 -25.52
N GLN A 146 -18.77 10.14 -26.37
CA GLN A 146 -19.37 8.86 -26.00
C GLN A 146 -18.31 7.78 -26.24
N ARG A 147 -17.77 7.24 -25.14
CA ARG A 147 -16.67 6.27 -25.17
C ARG A 147 -15.41 6.84 -25.88
N GLU A 148 -14.94 6.22 -26.96
CA GLU A 148 -13.84 6.65 -27.82
C GLU A 148 -14.24 7.71 -28.85
N ASP A 149 -15.53 7.87 -29.11
CA ASP A 149 -16.03 8.80 -30.12
C ASP A 149 -16.26 10.19 -29.55
N THR A 150 -15.86 11.20 -30.32
CA THR A 150 -16.07 12.62 -30.00
C THR A 150 -16.63 13.37 -31.20
N VAL A 151 -17.57 14.28 -30.93
CA VAL A 151 -18.17 15.18 -31.93
C VAL A 151 -18.26 16.61 -31.37
N GLN A 152 -18.12 17.60 -32.24
CA GLN A 152 -18.33 19.00 -31.86
C GLN A 152 -19.82 19.36 -31.90
N GLY A 153 -20.36 19.82 -30.78
CA GLY A 153 -21.63 20.53 -30.71
C GLY A 153 -21.43 22.04 -30.92
N VAL A 154 -22.22 22.63 -31.80
CA VAL A 154 -22.29 24.08 -32.05
C VAL A 154 -23.51 24.64 -31.35
N LEU A 155 -23.29 25.39 -30.27
CA LEU A 155 -24.34 26.06 -29.50
C LEU A 155 -24.27 27.57 -29.77
N ALA A 156 -25.13 28.04 -30.67
CA ALA A 156 -25.18 29.43 -31.12
C ALA A 156 -26.56 30.04 -30.90
N VAL A 157 -26.61 31.31 -30.48
CA VAL A 157 -27.86 32.05 -30.31
C VAL A 157 -28.63 32.11 -31.63
N ARG A 158 -29.91 31.73 -31.57
CA ARG A 158 -30.86 31.77 -32.67
C ARG A 158 -32.18 32.28 -32.15
N GLU A 159 -32.67 33.35 -32.74
CA GLU A 159 -33.92 34.00 -32.34
C GLU A 159 -35.07 32.98 -32.29
N GLY A 160 -35.80 32.96 -31.18
CA GLY A 160 -36.91 32.02 -30.94
C GLY A 160 -36.51 30.56 -30.65
N ALA A 161 -35.22 30.20 -30.65
CA ALA A 161 -34.76 28.82 -30.45
C ALA A 161 -33.68 28.64 -29.36
N ILE A 162 -32.59 29.42 -29.41
CA ILE A 162 -31.45 29.32 -28.48
C ILE A 162 -31.13 30.73 -27.96
N SER A 163 -31.17 30.91 -26.64
CA SER A 163 -30.90 32.18 -25.96
C SER A 163 -29.45 32.33 -25.51
N GLU A 164 -29.05 33.55 -25.14
CA GLU A 164 -27.74 33.81 -24.52
C GLU A 164 -27.59 33.08 -23.18
N GLN A 165 -28.68 32.90 -22.43
CA GLN A 165 -28.71 32.20 -21.16
C GLN A 165 -28.46 30.70 -21.34
N PHE A 166 -28.97 30.09 -22.41
CA PHE A 166 -28.65 28.69 -22.73
C PHE A 166 -27.14 28.55 -23.05
N VAL A 167 -26.57 29.45 -23.86
CA VAL A 167 -25.12 29.43 -24.13
C VAL A 167 -24.34 29.55 -22.82
N ARG A 168 -24.61 30.58 -22.01
CA ARG A 168 -23.94 30.79 -20.71
C ARG A 168 -24.11 29.62 -19.75
N TRP A 169 -25.29 29.00 -19.69
CA TRP A 169 -25.50 27.81 -18.88
C TRP A 169 -24.55 26.68 -19.29
N ALA A 170 -24.41 26.43 -20.59
CA ALA A 170 -23.50 25.42 -21.11
C ALA A 170 -22.04 25.74 -20.78
N GLU A 171 -21.62 27.01 -20.82
CA GLU A 171 -20.26 27.46 -20.47
C GLU A 171 -19.87 27.15 -19.01
N HIS A 172 -20.86 27.03 -18.12
CA HIS A 172 -20.65 26.73 -16.71
C HIS A 172 -20.75 25.24 -16.36
N LEU A 173 -21.06 24.37 -17.33
CA LEU A 173 -21.05 22.93 -17.10
C LEU A 173 -19.62 22.46 -16.83
N HIS A 174 -19.47 21.63 -15.81
CA HIS A 174 -18.19 20.97 -15.56
C HIS A 174 -17.93 19.91 -16.65
N PRO A 175 -16.72 19.86 -17.24
CA PRO A 175 -16.30 18.72 -18.04
C PRO A 175 -16.52 17.41 -17.27
N GLU A 176 -16.81 16.33 -18.00
CA GLU A 176 -17.26 15.03 -17.53
C GLU A 176 -18.72 14.93 -17.07
N SER A 177 -19.47 16.04 -17.00
CA SER A 177 -20.93 15.99 -16.79
C SER A 177 -21.59 15.17 -17.90
N VAL A 178 -22.55 14.33 -17.52
CA VAL A 178 -23.32 13.51 -18.47
C VAL A 178 -24.51 14.31 -18.93
N VAL A 179 -24.61 14.53 -20.23
CA VAL A 179 -25.66 15.31 -20.87
C VAL A 179 -26.41 14.48 -21.90
N HIS A 180 -27.72 14.71 -21.99
CA HIS A 180 -28.52 14.32 -23.13
C HIS A 180 -28.58 15.49 -24.11
N VAL A 181 -28.18 15.28 -25.36
CA VAL A 181 -28.11 16.32 -26.38
C VAL A 181 -28.96 15.92 -27.57
N ARG A 182 -29.74 16.86 -28.09
CA ARG A 182 -30.48 16.75 -29.35
C ARG A 182 -30.02 17.85 -30.29
N GLY A 183 -29.74 17.50 -31.55
CA GLY A 183 -29.29 18.46 -32.54
C GLY A 183 -29.33 17.94 -33.97
N VAL A 184 -29.12 18.83 -34.92
CA VAL A 184 -29.11 18.53 -36.36
C VAL A 184 -27.69 18.29 -36.83
N VAL A 185 -27.46 17.16 -37.52
CA VAL A 185 -26.14 16.83 -38.08
C VAL A 185 -25.86 17.70 -39.30
N ARG A 186 -24.68 18.30 -39.34
CA ARG A 186 -24.23 19.16 -40.45
C ARG A 186 -22.79 18.82 -40.82
N ARG A 187 -22.42 19.03 -42.08
CA ARG A 187 -21.02 19.02 -42.50
C ARG A 187 -20.27 20.20 -41.88
N SER A 188 -19.11 19.91 -41.28
CA SER A 188 -18.25 20.95 -40.72
C SER A 188 -17.58 21.75 -41.86
N PRO A 189 -17.43 23.09 -41.73
CA PRO A 189 -16.73 23.90 -42.74
C PRO A 189 -15.27 23.53 -42.93
N GLU A 190 -14.59 23.14 -41.84
CA GLU A 190 -13.20 22.68 -41.83
C GLU A 190 -13.08 21.42 -40.95
N PRO A 191 -12.14 20.50 -41.23
CA PRO A 191 -11.96 19.30 -40.41
C PRO A 191 -11.66 19.62 -38.93
N ILE A 192 -12.49 19.10 -38.02
CA ILE A 192 -12.37 19.32 -36.58
C ILE A 192 -11.36 18.33 -35.99
N LYS A 193 -10.08 18.73 -35.96
CA LYS A 193 -8.97 17.85 -35.51
C LYS A 193 -9.05 17.41 -34.05
N SER A 194 -9.81 18.11 -33.21
CA SER A 194 -9.98 17.82 -31.78
C SER A 194 -11.05 16.74 -31.48
N CYS A 195 -11.76 16.27 -32.49
CA CYS A 195 -12.80 15.25 -32.39
C CYS A 195 -12.46 14.03 -33.25
N SER A 196 -12.96 12.82 -32.97
CA SER A 196 -12.79 11.65 -33.84
C SER A 196 -13.67 11.77 -35.10
N ILE A 197 -14.81 12.44 -34.99
CA ILE A 197 -15.67 12.79 -36.13
C ILE A 197 -15.23 14.17 -36.62
N HIS A 198 -14.40 14.18 -37.67
CA HIS A 198 -13.75 15.38 -38.18
C HIS A 198 -14.61 16.19 -39.16
N ASP A 199 -15.46 15.53 -39.94
CA ASP A 199 -16.16 16.09 -41.09
C ASP A 199 -17.60 16.53 -40.78
N LEU A 200 -18.11 16.18 -39.59
CA LEU A 200 -19.47 16.49 -39.14
C LEU A 200 -19.46 17.24 -37.81
N GLU A 201 -20.46 18.09 -37.63
CA GLU A 201 -20.77 18.80 -36.39
C GLU A 201 -22.26 18.71 -36.06
N LEU A 202 -22.59 18.85 -34.78
CA LEU A 202 -23.96 18.83 -34.29
C LEU A 202 -24.45 20.24 -33.98
N VAL A 203 -25.42 20.73 -34.73
CA VAL A 203 -26.10 21.99 -34.43
C VAL A 203 -27.08 21.75 -33.28
N VAL A 204 -26.71 22.17 -32.06
CA VAL A 204 -27.46 21.83 -30.84
C VAL A 204 -28.82 22.52 -30.82
N GLU A 205 -29.88 21.75 -30.52
CA GLU A 205 -31.26 22.23 -30.38
C GLU A 205 -31.75 22.18 -28.93
N SER A 206 -31.30 21.20 -28.16
CA SER A 206 -31.53 21.09 -26.71
C SER A 206 -30.41 20.27 -26.05
N MET A 207 -30.11 20.56 -24.78
CA MET A 207 -29.09 19.87 -24.01
C MET A 207 -29.43 19.88 -22.52
N HIS A 208 -29.50 18.71 -21.89
CA HIS A 208 -29.90 18.56 -20.50
C HIS A 208 -28.88 17.76 -19.71
N VAL A 209 -28.61 18.14 -18.46
CA VAL A 209 -27.71 17.40 -17.57
C VAL A 209 -28.48 16.27 -16.91
N LEU A 210 -27.93 15.06 -17.03
CA LEU A 210 -28.42 13.85 -16.36
C LEU A 210 -27.65 13.58 -15.07
N VAL A 211 -26.34 13.79 -15.12
CA VAL A 211 -25.45 13.58 -13.98
C VAL A 211 -24.42 14.70 -14.00
N ALA A 212 -24.53 15.62 -13.03
CA ALA A 212 -23.55 16.66 -12.82
C ALA A 212 -22.30 16.11 -12.13
N VAL A 213 -21.16 16.78 -12.35
CA VAL A 213 -19.96 16.56 -11.54
C VAL A 213 -20.08 17.39 -10.26
N GLU A 214 -20.11 16.73 -9.10
CA GLU A 214 -20.32 17.39 -7.80
C GLU A 214 -19.12 18.20 -7.31
N GLN A 215 -17.91 17.74 -7.64
CA GLN A 215 -16.66 18.38 -7.23
C GLN A 215 -15.73 18.56 -8.45
N PRO A 216 -15.08 19.72 -8.60
CA PRO A 216 -14.13 19.93 -9.68
C PRO A 216 -13.06 18.84 -9.69
N LEU A 217 -12.85 18.21 -10.85
CA LEU A 217 -11.82 17.20 -11.02
C LEU A 217 -10.43 17.84 -10.86
N SER A 218 -9.52 17.13 -10.20
CA SER A 218 -8.11 17.53 -10.04
C SER A 218 -7.38 17.68 -11.38
N ILE A 219 -7.82 16.89 -12.37
CA ILE A 219 -7.33 16.88 -13.74
C ILE A 219 -8.48 16.51 -14.68
N ASP A 220 -8.56 17.18 -15.82
CA ASP A 220 -9.60 16.92 -16.81
C ASP A 220 -9.18 15.80 -17.79
N VAL A 221 -10.17 15.10 -18.35
CA VAL A 221 -9.90 13.99 -19.28
C VAL A 221 -9.34 14.48 -20.62
N TYR A 222 -9.64 15.71 -21.04
CA TYR A 222 -9.16 16.25 -22.31
C TYR A 222 -7.65 16.58 -22.26
N GLY A 223 -7.14 16.96 -21.08
CA GLY A 223 -5.75 17.37 -20.85
C GLY A 223 -4.82 16.23 -20.47
N ILE A 224 -5.32 15.19 -19.78
CA ILE A 224 -4.47 14.13 -19.19
C ILE A 224 -3.70 13.29 -20.22
N ASP A 225 -4.16 13.21 -21.46
CA ASP A 225 -3.49 12.47 -22.55
C ASP A 225 -3.00 13.38 -23.69
N GLN A 226 -2.91 14.69 -23.46
CA GLN A 226 -2.34 15.59 -24.46
C GLN A 226 -0.87 15.29 -24.69
N VAL A 227 -0.45 15.41 -25.94
CA VAL A 227 0.93 15.22 -26.36
C VAL A 227 1.59 16.58 -26.46
N GLU A 228 2.66 16.77 -25.72
CA GLU A 228 3.55 17.94 -25.80
C GLU A 228 4.81 17.55 -26.56
N GLU A 229 5.35 18.49 -27.32
CA GLU A 229 6.63 18.34 -28.01
C GLU A 229 7.69 19.12 -27.23
N ASP A 230 8.76 18.45 -26.80
CA ASP A 230 9.90 19.11 -26.17
C ASP A 230 10.60 20.00 -27.21
N GLU A 231 10.66 21.31 -26.95
CA GLU A 231 11.22 22.28 -27.90
C GLU A 231 12.70 22.06 -28.23
N ARG A 232 13.44 21.33 -27.38
CA ARG A 232 14.89 21.09 -27.55
C ARG A 232 15.18 19.74 -28.18
N THR A 233 14.45 18.70 -27.80
CA THR A 233 14.69 17.34 -28.30
C THR A 233 13.75 16.94 -29.42
N HIS A 234 12.70 17.74 -29.68
CA HIS A 234 11.57 17.40 -30.54
C HIS A 234 10.86 16.10 -30.15
N GLU A 235 11.09 15.62 -28.92
CA GLU A 235 10.45 14.40 -28.44
C GLU A 235 9.01 14.69 -28.04
N ARG A 236 8.10 13.89 -28.57
CA ARG A 236 6.68 13.94 -28.24
C ARG A 236 6.39 13.04 -27.06
N ARG A 237 5.82 13.61 -26.00
CA ARG A 237 5.49 12.88 -24.77
C ARG A 237 4.13 13.32 -24.26
N LEU A 238 3.47 12.43 -23.53
CA LEU A 238 2.23 12.80 -22.84
C LEU A 238 2.54 13.82 -21.74
N ALA A 239 1.78 14.91 -21.70
CA ALA A 239 1.93 16.01 -20.76
C ALA A 239 1.85 15.51 -19.29
N ALA A 240 0.89 14.63 -19.01
CA ALA A 240 0.77 14.01 -17.70
C ALA A 240 1.76 12.84 -17.52
N THR A 241 2.57 12.95 -16.47
CA THR A 241 3.49 11.86 -16.07
C THR A 241 2.73 10.56 -15.79
N MET A 242 3.42 9.41 -15.91
CA MET A 242 2.85 8.10 -15.57
C MET A 242 2.26 8.05 -14.16
N ARG A 243 2.89 8.74 -13.20
CA ARG A 243 2.42 8.83 -11.82
C ARG A 243 1.05 9.50 -11.74
N VAL A 244 0.91 10.68 -12.35
CA VAL A 244 -0.37 11.44 -12.36
C VAL A 244 -1.48 10.62 -13.01
N ARG A 245 -1.17 9.94 -14.12
CA ARG A 245 -2.12 9.06 -14.83
C ARG A 245 -2.56 7.86 -14.00
N ASN A 246 -1.68 7.27 -13.20
CA ASN A 246 -2.02 6.15 -12.33
C ASN A 246 -2.77 6.59 -11.06
N GLU A 247 -2.40 7.71 -10.46
CA GLU A 247 -3.14 8.30 -9.32
C GLU A 247 -4.56 8.72 -9.74
N ASN A 248 -4.74 9.17 -10.99
CA ASN A 248 -6.04 9.53 -11.57
C ASN A 248 -6.52 8.47 -12.58
N ARG A 249 -6.29 7.17 -12.30
CA ARG A 249 -6.50 6.09 -13.28
C ARG A 249 -7.89 6.11 -13.89
N LEU A 250 -8.93 6.30 -13.08
CA LEU A 250 -10.32 6.33 -13.57
C LEU A 250 -10.54 7.43 -14.61
N ILE A 251 -9.94 8.61 -14.43
CA ILE A 251 -10.02 9.74 -15.37
C ILE A 251 -9.24 9.40 -16.64
N PHE A 252 -8.01 8.87 -16.50
CA PHE A 252 -7.19 8.46 -17.64
C PHE A 252 -7.87 7.37 -18.49
N LEU A 253 -8.55 6.41 -17.86
CA LEU A 253 -9.28 5.33 -18.54
C LEU A 253 -10.47 5.82 -19.38
N ARG A 254 -10.96 7.05 -19.16
CA ARG A 254 -12.04 7.64 -19.95
C ARG A 254 -11.55 8.32 -21.23
N THR A 255 -10.25 8.49 -21.40
CA THR A 255 -9.68 9.07 -22.63
C THR A 255 -10.00 8.16 -23.83
N PRO A 256 -10.26 8.73 -25.02
CA PRO A 256 -10.49 7.94 -26.23
C PRO A 256 -9.37 6.93 -26.54
N ALA A 257 -8.11 7.33 -26.32
CA ALA A 257 -6.96 6.45 -26.53
C ALA A 257 -7.00 5.24 -25.60
N MET A 258 -7.26 5.43 -24.30
CA MET A 258 -7.34 4.30 -23.36
C MET A 258 -8.57 3.42 -23.57
N GLN A 259 -9.71 4.00 -23.95
CA GLN A 259 -10.89 3.25 -24.38
C GLN A 259 -10.57 2.33 -25.57
N SER A 260 -9.78 2.83 -26.52
CA SER A 260 -9.32 2.10 -27.71
C SER A 260 -8.35 0.97 -27.35
N VAL A 261 -7.31 1.25 -26.54
CA VAL A 261 -6.35 0.25 -26.06
C VAL A 261 -7.05 -0.92 -25.36
N LEU A 262 -8.06 -0.64 -24.52
CA LEU A 262 -8.74 -1.68 -23.74
C LEU A 262 -9.75 -2.51 -24.57
N ARG A 263 -10.32 -1.95 -25.64
CA ARG A 263 -11.09 -2.72 -26.63
C ARG A 263 -10.19 -3.67 -27.41
N ILE A 264 -9.04 -3.16 -27.86
CA ILE A 264 -8.01 -3.98 -28.52
C ILE A 264 -7.57 -5.10 -27.56
N ARG A 265 -7.31 -4.79 -26.28
CA ARG A 265 -7.01 -5.79 -25.24
C ARG A 265 -8.05 -6.90 -25.17
N SER A 266 -9.33 -6.53 -25.09
CA SER A 266 -10.44 -7.50 -25.07
C SER A 266 -10.45 -8.37 -26.34
N SER A 267 -10.23 -7.75 -27.51
CA SER A 267 -10.17 -8.46 -28.78
C SER A 267 -8.98 -9.40 -28.88
N VAL A 268 -7.81 -9.07 -28.32
CA VAL A 268 -6.64 -9.96 -28.26
C VAL A 268 -6.98 -11.23 -27.49
N CYS A 269 -7.62 -11.11 -26.32
CA CYS A 269 -8.08 -12.29 -25.56
C CYS A 269 -9.06 -13.14 -26.37
N ASN A 270 -10.02 -12.52 -27.06
CA ASN A 270 -10.99 -13.24 -27.87
C ASN A 270 -10.35 -13.93 -29.09
N LEU A 271 -9.39 -13.26 -29.76
CA LEU A 271 -8.66 -13.80 -30.90
C LEU A 271 -7.77 -14.97 -30.49
N PHE A 272 -7.07 -14.85 -29.35
CA PHE A 272 -6.30 -15.96 -28.77
C PHE A 272 -7.20 -17.16 -28.49
N ARG A 273 -8.30 -16.96 -27.76
CA ARG A 273 -9.29 -18.00 -27.46
C ARG A 273 -9.83 -18.67 -28.73
N THR A 274 -10.31 -17.87 -29.68
CA THR A 274 -10.92 -18.38 -30.92
C THR A 274 -9.89 -19.19 -31.72
N ALA A 275 -8.67 -18.68 -31.88
CA ALA A 275 -7.63 -19.36 -32.65
C ALA A 275 -7.26 -20.74 -32.06
N LEU A 276 -7.31 -20.89 -30.74
CA LEU A 276 -6.99 -22.17 -30.08
C LEU A 276 -8.21 -23.12 -30.05
N LEU A 277 -9.42 -22.60 -29.82
CA LEU A 277 -10.65 -23.39 -29.90
C LEU A 277 -10.85 -23.98 -31.30
N ASP A 278 -10.54 -23.22 -32.36
CA ASP A 278 -10.59 -23.69 -33.75
C ASP A 278 -9.55 -24.80 -34.05
N ARG A 279 -8.63 -25.06 -33.12
CA ARG A 279 -7.57 -26.10 -33.18
C ARG A 279 -7.75 -27.16 -32.10
N ASP A 280 -8.98 -27.35 -31.62
CA ASP A 280 -9.37 -28.35 -30.63
C ASP A 280 -8.65 -28.24 -29.27
N PHE A 281 -8.21 -27.02 -28.89
CA PHE A 281 -7.72 -26.80 -27.52
C PHE A 281 -8.90 -26.67 -26.53
N VAL A 282 -8.67 -27.09 -25.29
CA VAL A 282 -9.61 -26.95 -24.17
C VAL A 282 -9.20 -25.81 -23.25
N GLU A 283 -10.12 -24.87 -22.96
CA GLU A 283 -9.88 -23.83 -21.94
C GLU A 283 -9.94 -24.45 -20.54
N ILE A 284 -8.88 -24.26 -19.75
CA ILE A 284 -8.79 -24.74 -18.36
C ILE A 284 -8.72 -23.56 -17.37
N GLN A 285 -9.10 -23.80 -16.12
CA GLN A 285 -8.98 -22.82 -15.03
C GLN A 285 -8.22 -23.45 -13.87
N THR A 286 -7.00 -22.96 -13.61
CA THR A 286 -6.10 -23.57 -12.63
C THR A 286 -6.07 -22.79 -11.32
N PRO A 287 -5.88 -23.46 -10.17
CA PRO A 287 -5.80 -22.78 -8.88
C PRO A 287 -4.60 -21.84 -8.84
N LYS A 288 -4.81 -20.62 -8.32
CA LYS A 288 -3.76 -19.62 -8.14
C LYS A 288 -3.14 -19.63 -6.76
N LEU A 289 -3.68 -20.43 -5.84
CA LEU A 289 -3.12 -20.72 -4.53
C LEU A 289 -2.40 -22.08 -4.60
N GLN A 290 -1.12 -22.10 -4.24
CA GLN A 290 -0.28 -23.28 -4.29
C GLN A 290 0.30 -23.61 -2.90
N PRO A 291 0.51 -24.90 -2.59
CA PRO A 291 1.02 -25.32 -1.29
C PRO A 291 2.53 -25.03 -1.10
N ALA A 292 3.26 -24.85 -2.19
CA ALA A 292 4.70 -24.61 -2.21
C ALA A 292 5.07 -23.55 -3.26
N ALA A 293 6.29 -23.00 -3.14
CA ALA A 293 6.88 -22.15 -4.18
C ALA A 293 7.30 -23.03 -5.36
N THR A 294 6.77 -22.75 -6.55
CA THR A 294 6.79 -23.66 -7.70
C THR A 294 7.92 -23.40 -8.70
N GLU A 295 8.63 -22.27 -8.60
CA GLU A 295 9.77 -21.93 -9.45
C GLU A 295 10.97 -21.47 -8.59
N SER A 296 12.18 -21.73 -9.07
CA SER A 296 13.47 -21.64 -8.38
C SER A 296 13.62 -20.44 -7.44
N GLY A 297 13.68 -20.68 -6.12
CA GLY A 297 14.34 -19.84 -5.11
C GLY A 297 13.99 -18.33 -5.00
N ALA A 298 13.10 -17.80 -5.83
CA ALA A 298 12.82 -16.37 -5.98
C ALA A 298 11.58 -15.93 -5.19
N GLU A 299 11.44 -14.62 -5.01
CA GLU A 299 10.37 -13.98 -4.26
C GLU A 299 8.99 -14.41 -4.82
N VAL A 300 8.25 -15.20 -4.03
CA VAL A 300 6.85 -15.58 -4.24
C VAL A 300 5.96 -14.84 -3.26
N PHE A 301 4.77 -14.44 -3.69
CA PHE A 301 3.80 -13.85 -2.76
C PHE A 301 3.26 -14.92 -1.82
N ARG A 302 3.42 -14.67 -0.51
CA ARG A 302 2.90 -15.51 0.56
C ARG A 302 1.51 -15.03 0.97
N VAL A 303 0.61 -15.97 1.17
CA VAL A 303 -0.76 -15.74 1.63
C VAL A 303 -0.99 -16.53 2.92
N GLN A 304 -1.55 -15.87 3.93
CA GLN A 304 -2.01 -16.56 5.13
C GLN A 304 -3.32 -17.29 4.82
N TYR A 305 -3.30 -18.61 4.83
CA TYR A 305 -4.39 -19.48 4.43
C TYR A 305 -4.87 -20.34 5.60
N PHE A 306 -5.83 -19.86 6.40
CA PHE A 306 -6.39 -20.60 7.54
C PHE A 306 -5.35 -21.11 8.57
N GLY A 307 -4.34 -20.30 8.90
CA GLY A 307 -3.30 -20.68 9.88
C GLY A 307 -2.09 -21.39 9.27
N ARG A 308 -2.10 -21.67 7.97
CA ARG A 308 -0.96 -22.21 7.20
C ARG A 308 -0.57 -21.24 6.08
N THR A 309 0.66 -21.36 5.58
CA THR A 309 1.12 -20.55 4.43
C THR A 309 0.66 -21.19 3.13
N ALA A 310 0.16 -20.37 2.21
CA ALA A 310 0.00 -20.68 0.79
C ALA A 310 0.77 -19.65 -0.03
N PHE A 311 0.94 -19.93 -1.32
CA PHE A 311 1.67 -19.06 -2.25
C PHE A 311 0.80 -18.73 -3.46
N LEU A 312 0.99 -17.54 -4.05
CA LEU A 312 0.39 -17.23 -5.34
C LEU A 312 1.21 -17.83 -6.48
N ALA A 313 0.53 -18.42 -7.46
CA ALA A 313 1.15 -19.07 -8.61
C ALA A 313 1.87 -18.05 -9.51
N GLN A 314 3.16 -18.26 -9.76
CA GLN A 314 3.96 -17.41 -10.65
C GLN A 314 3.71 -17.67 -12.13
N SER A 315 3.06 -18.79 -12.44
CA SER A 315 2.57 -19.20 -13.75
C SER A 315 1.62 -20.40 -13.54
N PRO A 316 0.74 -20.72 -14.48
CA PRO A 316 -0.03 -21.97 -14.45
C PRO A 316 0.79 -23.19 -14.90
N GLN A 317 2.13 -23.08 -14.98
CA GLN A 317 3.02 -24.06 -15.62
C GLN A 317 2.91 -25.48 -15.11
N LEU A 318 2.78 -25.68 -13.79
CA LEU A 318 2.63 -27.03 -13.25
C LEU A 318 1.26 -27.62 -13.62
N ALA A 319 0.20 -26.83 -13.48
CA ALA A 319 -1.16 -27.30 -13.69
C ALA A 319 -1.46 -27.58 -15.16
N LYS A 320 -0.94 -26.79 -16.11
CA LYS A 320 -1.12 -27.07 -17.54
C LYS A 320 -0.40 -28.35 -17.99
N GLN A 321 0.76 -28.68 -17.41
CA GLN A 321 1.44 -29.95 -17.67
C GLN A 321 0.69 -31.15 -17.06
N MET A 322 0.17 -31.01 -15.84
CA MET A 322 -0.67 -32.05 -15.23
C MET A 322 -1.96 -32.29 -16.03
N ALA A 323 -2.53 -31.26 -16.64
CA ALA A 323 -3.68 -31.40 -17.53
C ALA A 323 -3.33 -32.22 -18.79
N ILE A 324 -2.14 -32.01 -19.37
CA ILE A 324 -1.64 -32.86 -20.47
C ILE A 324 -1.47 -34.31 -20.00
N SER A 325 -0.90 -34.52 -18.81
CA SER A 325 -0.81 -35.86 -18.21
C SER A 325 -2.17 -36.50 -17.88
N ALA A 326 -3.25 -35.72 -17.87
CA ALA A 326 -4.62 -36.17 -17.65
C ALA A 326 -5.41 -36.29 -18.95
N ASP A 327 -4.72 -36.55 -20.07
CA ASP A 327 -5.27 -36.83 -21.40
C ASP A 327 -6.09 -35.68 -22.04
N PHE A 328 -5.87 -34.42 -21.62
CA PHE A 328 -6.53 -33.29 -22.27
C PHE A 328 -6.00 -32.99 -23.68
N GLY A 329 -4.83 -33.51 -24.06
CA GLY A 329 -4.22 -33.34 -25.38
C GLY A 329 -3.69 -31.93 -25.66
N ARG A 330 -4.55 -30.92 -25.62
CA ARG A 330 -4.26 -29.51 -25.94
C ARG A 330 -5.04 -28.60 -24.99
N VAL A 331 -4.36 -27.77 -24.21
CA VAL A 331 -4.99 -26.90 -23.22
C VAL A 331 -4.52 -25.47 -23.33
N PHE A 332 -5.38 -24.52 -22.95
CA PHE A 332 -5.00 -23.12 -22.77
C PHE A 332 -5.68 -22.50 -21.56
N GLU A 333 -5.10 -21.42 -21.05
CA GLU A 333 -5.65 -20.64 -19.95
C GLU A 333 -5.45 -19.14 -20.20
N ILE A 334 -6.47 -18.35 -19.86
CA ILE A 334 -6.37 -16.88 -19.75
C ILE A 334 -6.60 -16.53 -18.28
N GLY A 335 -5.54 -16.19 -17.55
CA GLY A 335 -5.64 -16.04 -16.09
C GLY A 335 -4.58 -15.13 -15.47
N PRO A 336 -4.74 -14.75 -14.19
CA PRO A 336 -3.78 -13.91 -13.50
C PRO A 336 -2.47 -14.67 -13.22
N VAL A 337 -1.37 -13.94 -13.29
CA VAL A 337 0.00 -14.39 -13.05
C VAL A 337 0.69 -13.41 -12.11
N PHE A 338 1.42 -13.94 -11.12
CA PHE A 338 2.01 -13.13 -10.04
C PHE A 338 3.54 -13.23 -9.99
N ARG A 339 4.24 -12.11 -10.13
CA ARG A 339 5.71 -12.05 -9.99
C ARG A 339 6.03 -11.17 -8.79
N ALA A 340 6.65 -11.73 -7.74
CA ALA A 340 6.94 -10.98 -6.52
C ALA A 340 8.30 -10.26 -6.54
N GLU A 341 8.98 -10.25 -7.69
CA GLU A 341 10.22 -9.51 -7.87
C GLU A 341 10.02 -8.00 -7.67
N ASN A 342 10.88 -7.37 -6.88
CA ASN A 342 10.89 -5.92 -6.68
C ASN A 342 11.46 -5.14 -7.88
N SER A 343 10.86 -5.35 -9.06
CA SER A 343 11.28 -4.74 -10.33
C SER A 343 10.29 -3.65 -10.75
N ASN A 344 10.65 -2.38 -10.52
CA ASN A 344 9.81 -1.24 -10.88
C ASN A 344 10.29 -0.55 -12.17
N THR A 345 10.19 -1.26 -13.30
CA THR A 345 10.55 -0.73 -14.64
C THR A 345 9.29 -0.38 -15.46
N HIS A 346 9.46 0.13 -16.68
CA HIS A 346 8.36 0.40 -17.61
C HIS A 346 7.80 -0.88 -18.28
N ARG A 347 8.37 -2.06 -17.99
CA ARG A 347 8.04 -3.33 -18.67
C ARG A 347 7.56 -4.43 -17.73
N HIS A 348 7.61 -4.20 -16.42
CA HIS A 348 7.30 -5.21 -15.41
C HIS A 348 6.10 -4.78 -14.56
N LEU A 349 5.29 -5.78 -14.21
CA LEU A 349 4.16 -5.71 -13.28
C LEU A 349 4.31 -6.87 -12.29
N THR A 350 3.76 -6.69 -11.09
CA THR A 350 3.73 -7.75 -10.07
C THR A 350 2.52 -8.68 -10.21
N GLU A 351 1.46 -8.20 -10.87
CA GLU A 351 0.29 -8.96 -11.29
C GLU A 351 -0.06 -8.58 -12.73
N TYR A 352 -0.20 -9.58 -13.60
CA TYR A 352 -0.56 -9.40 -15.01
C TYR A 352 -1.41 -10.58 -15.49
N THR A 353 -1.91 -10.53 -16.73
CA THR A 353 -2.70 -11.61 -17.33
C THR A 353 -1.84 -12.46 -18.25
N GLY A 354 -1.71 -13.74 -17.94
CA GLY A 354 -1.08 -14.75 -18.80
C GLY A 354 -2.07 -15.28 -19.84
N LEU A 355 -1.59 -15.47 -21.07
CA LEU A 355 -2.18 -16.31 -22.09
C LEU A 355 -1.27 -17.53 -22.22
N ASP A 356 -1.68 -18.63 -21.62
CA ASP A 356 -0.88 -19.85 -21.52
C ASP A 356 -1.47 -20.93 -22.41
N LEU A 357 -0.61 -21.75 -23.01
CA LEU A 357 -1.00 -22.98 -23.67
C LEU A 357 0.03 -24.07 -23.45
N GLU A 358 -0.43 -25.32 -23.51
CA GLU A 358 0.39 -26.53 -23.49
C GLU A 358 -0.29 -27.57 -24.39
N MET A 359 0.49 -28.39 -25.08
CA MET A 359 -0.03 -29.45 -25.94
C MET A 359 0.92 -30.63 -26.04
N GLU A 360 0.35 -31.81 -26.27
CA GLU A 360 1.08 -32.98 -26.71
C GLU A 360 1.81 -32.72 -28.03
N ILE A 361 3.00 -33.29 -28.16
CA ILE A 361 3.81 -33.23 -29.39
C ILE A 361 4.08 -34.66 -29.87
N GLY A 362 4.11 -34.84 -31.19
CA GLY A 362 4.38 -36.16 -31.79
C GLY A 362 5.87 -36.48 -31.82
N ALA A 363 6.65 -35.63 -32.48
CA ALA A 363 8.08 -35.85 -32.73
C ALA A 363 8.95 -34.66 -32.29
N ASP A 364 8.47 -33.43 -32.48
CA ASP A 364 9.29 -32.23 -32.28
C ASP A 364 8.49 -31.08 -31.65
N TYR A 365 9.12 -30.31 -30.75
CA TYR A 365 8.51 -29.15 -30.12
C TYR A 365 8.21 -28.00 -31.09
N HIS A 366 8.80 -28.03 -32.28
CA HIS A 366 8.45 -27.13 -33.38
C HIS A 366 6.97 -27.25 -33.76
N GLU A 367 6.32 -28.40 -33.54
CA GLU A 367 4.87 -28.55 -33.73
C GLU A 367 4.07 -27.56 -32.86
N ALA A 368 4.47 -27.39 -31.59
CA ALA A 368 3.87 -26.41 -30.70
C ALA A 368 4.27 -24.97 -31.09
N LEU A 369 5.54 -24.75 -31.44
CA LEU A 369 6.03 -23.44 -31.89
C LEU A 369 5.27 -22.92 -33.13
N ASP A 370 4.98 -23.78 -34.10
CA ASP A 370 4.23 -23.46 -35.31
C ASP A 370 2.79 -23.02 -34.97
N ILE A 371 2.15 -23.69 -34.01
CA ILE A 371 0.81 -23.32 -33.52
C ILE A 371 0.85 -21.98 -32.78
N ILE A 372 1.88 -21.73 -31.97
CA ILE A 372 2.05 -20.47 -31.25
C ILE A 372 2.26 -19.31 -32.23
N ASP A 373 3.13 -19.49 -33.23
CA ASP A 373 3.38 -18.52 -34.31
C ASP A 373 2.10 -18.21 -35.09
N ALA A 374 1.36 -19.24 -35.51
CA ALA A 374 0.10 -19.08 -36.21
C ALA A 374 -0.97 -18.36 -35.36
N THR A 375 -0.99 -18.62 -34.05
CA THR A 375 -1.92 -17.98 -33.10
C THR A 375 -1.60 -16.49 -32.96
N LEU A 376 -0.32 -16.13 -32.77
CA LEU A 376 0.12 -14.73 -32.68
C LEU A 376 -0.17 -13.96 -33.97
N LYS A 377 0.12 -14.54 -35.14
CA LYS A 377 -0.25 -13.94 -36.44
C LYS A 377 -1.75 -13.77 -36.61
N SER A 378 -2.56 -14.70 -36.10
CA SER A 378 -4.03 -14.58 -36.11
C SER A 378 -4.51 -13.41 -35.24
N ILE A 379 -3.87 -13.18 -34.10
CA ILE A 379 -4.11 -12.01 -33.26
C ILE A 379 -3.75 -10.73 -34.01
N PHE A 380 -2.55 -10.63 -34.61
CA PHE A 380 -2.13 -9.44 -35.33
C PHE A 380 -3.07 -9.10 -36.49
N ARG A 381 -3.36 -10.07 -37.37
CA ARG A 381 -4.33 -9.92 -38.46
C ARG A 381 -5.70 -9.49 -37.96
N GLY A 382 -6.19 -10.14 -36.89
CA GLY A 382 -7.50 -9.83 -36.31
C GLY A 382 -7.60 -8.44 -35.70
N VAL A 383 -6.55 -7.96 -35.03
CA VAL A 383 -6.51 -6.59 -34.48
C VAL A 383 -6.53 -5.57 -35.61
N TYR A 384 -5.64 -5.68 -36.60
CA TYR A 384 -5.56 -4.72 -37.70
C TYR A 384 -6.81 -4.72 -38.59
N ALA A 385 -7.46 -5.87 -38.78
CA ALA A 385 -8.69 -5.97 -39.56
C ALA A 385 -9.92 -5.41 -38.85
N ARG A 386 -10.03 -5.58 -37.52
CA ARG A 386 -11.25 -5.26 -36.75
C ARG A 386 -11.20 -3.92 -36.03
N HIS A 387 -10.00 -3.40 -35.73
CA HIS A 387 -9.80 -2.26 -34.82
C HIS A 387 -9.02 -1.10 -35.48
N ARG A 388 -9.17 -0.90 -36.79
CA ARG A 388 -8.44 0.16 -37.51
C ARG A 388 -8.71 1.55 -36.92
N LYS A 389 -9.98 1.83 -36.62
CA LYS A 389 -10.43 3.07 -35.99
C LYS A 389 -9.74 3.28 -34.64
N GLU A 390 -9.77 2.30 -33.75
CA GLU A 390 -9.14 2.33 -32.45
C GLU A 390 -7.62 2.53 -32.55
N LEU A 391 -6.97 1.85 -33.52
CA LEU A 391 -5.54 2.02 -33.79
C LEU A 391 -5.20 3.46 -34.17
N ASP A 392 -5.99 4.09 -35.04
CA ASP A 392 -5.77 5.48 -35.45
C ASP A 392 -5.99 6.47 -34.27
N VAL A 393 -6.98 6.20 -33.41
CA VAL A 393 -7.18 6.97 -32.16
C VAL A 393 -5.98 6.81 -31.23
N VAL A 394 -5.46 5.59 -31.04
CA VAL A 394 -4.25 5.35 -30.22
C VAL A 394 -3.04 6.09 -30.79
N LYS A 395 -2.82 6.02 -32.11
CA LYS A 395 -1.70 6.71 -32.79
C LYS A 395 -1.72 8.22 -32.64
N SER A 396 -2.89 8.83 -32.46
CA SER A 396 -3.00 10.27 -32.20
C SER A 396 -2.33 10.69 -30.88
N ARG A 397 -2.22 9.76 -29.90
CA ARG A 397 -1.61 10.00 -28.59
C ARG A 397 -0.29 9.27 -28.39
N PHE A 398 -0.11 8.13 -29.04
CA PHE A 398 1.09 7.30 -29.04
C PHE A 398 1.55 7.10 -30.48
N PRO A 399 2.25 8.05 -31.11
CA PRO A 399 2.65 7.93 -32.52
C PRO A 399 3.54 6.70 -32.76
N HIS A 400 3.12 5.82 -33.66
CA HIS A 400 3.88 4.63 -34.05
C HIS A 400 3.49 4.13 -35.45
N GLU A 401 4.40 3.38 -36.07
CA GLU A 401 4.16 2.67 -37.33
C GLU A 401 3.41 1.36 -37.08
N ASP A 402 2.66 0.91 -38.08
CA ASP A 402 2.04 -0.41 -38.04
C ASP A 402 3.10 -1.51 -37.90
N LEU A 403 2.74 -2.54 -37.14
CA LEU A 403 3.60 -3.69 -36.92
C LEU A 403 3.82 -4.43 -38.24
N VAL A 404 5.08 -4.76 -38.55
CA VAL A 404 5.42 -5.60 -39.70
C VAL A 404 5.74 -7.01 -39.24
N TRP A 405 5.08 -8.01 -39.82
CA TRP A 405 5.42 -9.42 -39.67
C TRP A 405 5.38 -10.11 -41.05
N LEU A 406 6.14 -11.18 -41.20
CA LEU A 406 6.22 -11.96 -42.44
C LEU A 406 5.32 -13.20 -42.39
N ASP A 407 4.91 -13.70 -43.55
CA ASP A 407 4.17 -14.97 -43.62
C ASP A 407 5.03 -16.15 -43.14
N GLU A 408 6.31 -16.18 -43.53
CA GLU A 408 7.32 -17.05 -42.94
C GLU A 408 8.09 -16.28 -41.87
N THR A 409 7.93 -16.66 -40.60
CA THR A 409 8.60 -15.97 -39.48
C THR A 409 10.09 -16.32 -39.48
N PRO A 410 11.00 -15.32 -39.44
CA PRO A 410 12.41 -15.59 -39.24
C PRO A 410 12.64 -16.33 -37.91
N ARG A 411 13.28 -17.50 -38.00
CA ARG A 411 13.71 -18.31 -36.86
C ARG A 411 15.23 -18.31 -36.85
N LEU A 412 15.81 -17.79 -35.78
CA LEU A 412 17.25 -17.83 -35.55
C LEU A 412 17.50 -18.73 -34.35
N THR A 413 18.55 -19.53 -34.37
CA THR A 413 19.07 -20.13 -33.15
C THR A 413 19.69 -19.05 -32.26
N PHE A 414 19.79 -19.31 -30.96
CA PHE A 414 20.41 -18.40 -30.00
C PHE A 414 21.85 -18.04 -30.42
N LYS A 415 22.60 -19.03 -30.91
CA LYS A 415 23.95 -18.86 -31.48
C LYS A 415 23.95 -17.90 -32.66
N GLU A 416 23.02 -18.04 -33.60
CA GLU A 416 22.91 -17.13 -34.75
C GLU A 416 22.53 -15.71 -34.32
N GLY A 417 21.66 -15.56 -33.32
CA GLY A 417 21.31 -14.27 -32.74
C GLY A 417 22.53 -13.59 -32.09
N VAL A 418 23.29 -14.33 -31.28
CA VAL A 418 24.54 -13.85 -30.66
C VAL A 418 25.58 -13.50 -31.71
N ALA A 419 25.74 -14.33 -32.75
CA ALA A 419 26.66 -14.06 -33.85
C ALA A 419 26.28 -12.77 -34.61
N LEU A 420 24.99 -12.55 -34.86
CA LEU A 420 24.49 -11.33 -35.50
C LEU A 420 24.77 -10.10 -34.64
N LEU A 421 24.54 -10.21 -33.33
CA LEU A 421 24.79 -9.14 -32.36
C LEU A 421 26.29 -8.79 -32.30
N ASN A 422 27.16 -9.79 -32.17
CA ASN A 422 28.61 -9.63 -32.12
C ASN A 422 29.17 -9.07 -33.45
N ALA A 423 28.64 -9.51 -34.59
CA ALA A 423 29.03 -8.97 -35.91
C ALA A 423 28.69 -7.49 -36.08
N SER A 424 27.69 -6.96 -35.35
CA SER A 424 27.36 -5.53 -35.35
C SER A 424 28.32 -4.65 -34.54
N GLY A 425 29.28 -5.27 -33.83
CA GLY A 425 30.18 -4.58 -32.91
C GLY A 425 29.54 -4.22 -31.56
N TRP A 426 28.40 -4.82 -31.22
CA TRP A 426 27.77 -4.61 -29.92
C TRP A 426 28.62 -5.24 -28.81
N THR A 427 28.73 -4.54 -27.69
CA THR A 427 29.35 -5.03 -26.45
C THR A 427 28.46 -4.75 -25.26
N GLY A 428 28.56 -5.59 -24.23
CA GLY A 428 27.93 -5.38 -22.94
C GLY A 428 28.49 -4.17 -22.19
N ASP A 429 27.91 -3.89 -21.02
CA ASP A 429 28.38 -2.81 -20.14
C ASP A 429 29.77 -3.08 -19.53
N ASP A 430 30.20 -4.34 -19.55
CA ASP A 430 31.53 -4.82 -19.18
C ASP A 430 32.53 -4.76 -20.36
N GLY A 431 32.10 -4.30 -21.54
CA GLY A 431 32.90 -4.25 -22.75
C GLY A 431 33.13 -5.60 -23.43
N GLN A 432 32.48 -6.66 -22.97
CA GLN A 432 32.61 -8.00 -23.56
C GLN A 432 31.57 -8.23 -24.68
N PRO A 433 31.87 -9.09 -25.67
CA PRO A 433 30.86 -9.54 -26.64
C PRO A 433 29.78 -10.38 -25.94
N ALA A 434 28.63 -10.54 -26.59
CA ALA A 434 27.57 -11.42 -26.10
C ALA A 434 28.03 -12.88 -26.09
N SER A 435 27.70 -13.59 -25.00
CA SER A 435 27.99 -15.01 -24.80
C SER A 435 26.92 -15.89 -25.44
N GLU A 436 27.32 -17.03 -26.00
CA GLU A 436 26.39 -18.05 -26.51
C GLU A 436 25.81 -18.94 -25.39
N HIS A 437 26.33 -18.82 -24.16
CA HIS A 437 26.00 -19.70 -23.03
C HIS A 437 25.36 -18.99 -21.84
N GLU A 438 25.07 -17.70 -22.00
CA GLU A 438 24.42 -16.87 -20.98
C GLU A 438 23.22 -16.16 -21.60
N ASP A 439 22.28 -15.74 -20.76
CA ASP A 439 21.08 -15.06 -21.22
C ASP A 439 21.38 -13.66 -21.80
N LEU A 440 20.52 -13.19 -22.69
CA LEU A 440 20.67 -11.86 -23.29
C LEU A 440 20.23 -10.77 -22.32
N SER A 441 21.07 -9.75 -22.15
CA SER A 441 20.62 -8.52 -21.49
C SER A 441 19.52 -7.84 -22.31
N THR A 442 18.63 -7.09 -21.67
CA THR A 442 17.64 -6.26 -22.38
C THR A 442 18.20 -5.40 -23.51
N ARG A 443 19.39 -4.82 -23.31
CA ARG A 443 20.01 -3.98 -24.33
C ARG A 443 20.47 -4.80 -25.53
N ALA A 444 20.89 -6.04 -25.29
CA ALA A 444 21.21 -7.00 -26.33
C ALA A 444 19.95 -7.38 -27.12
N GLU A 445 18.83 -7.68 -26.44
CA GLU A 445 17.54 -8.01 -27.09
C GLU A 445 17.07 -6.88 -28.02
N ILE A 446 17.05 -5.64 -27.52
CA ILE A 446 16.61 -4.47 -28.29
C ILE A 446 17.51 -4.28 -29.53
N ARG A 447 18.84 -4.40 -29.36
CA ARG A 447 19.77 -4.28 -30.48
C ARG A 447 19.59 -5.41 -31.48
N LEU A 448 19.42 -6.65 -31.02
CA LEU A 448 19.16 -7.79 -31.88
C LEU A 448 17.88 -7.60 -32.70
N GLY A 449 16.81 -7.09 -32.09
CA GLY A 449 15.58 -6.76 -32.80
C GLY A 449 15.76 -5.70 -33.88
N GLN A 450 16.59 -4.67 -33.63
CA GLN A 450 16.95 -3.69 -34.67
C GLN A 450 17.69 -4.35 -35.84
N LEU A 451 18.67 -5.20 -35.55
CA LEU A 451 19.43 -5.93 -36.57
C LEU A 451 18.54 -6.88 -37.38
N VAL A 452 17.60 -7.56 -36.72
CA VAL A 452 16.59 -8.40 -37.40
C VAL A 452 15.70 -7.56 -38.29
N LYS A 453 15.25 -6.38 -37.84
CA LYS A 453 14.47 -5.46 -38.67
C LYS A 453 15.26 -4.93 -39.86
N GLU A 454 16.53 -4.56 -39.66
CA GLU A 454 17.45 -4.10 -40.72
C GLU A 454 17.69 -5.21 -41.77
N LYS A 455 17.88 -6.46 -41.33
CA LYS A 455 18.23 -7.59 -42.20
C LYS A 455 17.01 -8.23 -42.89
N TYR A 456 15.91 -8.41 -42.17
CA TYR A 456 14.74 -9.19 -42.61
C TYR A 456 13.47 -8.34 -42.79
N GLY A 457 13.47 -7.07 -42.39
CA GLY A 457 12.32 -6.17 -42.57
C GLY A 457 11.11 -6.49 -41.67
N THR A 458 11.30 -7.17 -40.54
CA THR A 458 10.21 -7.58 -39.63
C THR A 458 10.39 -7.03 -38.22
N ASP A 459 9.28 -6.74 -37.53
CA ASP A 459 9.25 -6.45 -36.10
C ASP A 459 9.03 -7.72 -35.24
N TYR A 460 8.78 -8.87 -35.88
CA TYR A 460 8.40 -10.14 -35.24
C TYR A 460 9.31 -11.28 -35.69
N TYR A 461 9.92 -11.99 -34.74
CA TYR A 461 10.83 -13.11 -35.00
C TYR A 461 10.91 -14.07 -33.80
N ILE A 462 11.47 -15.25 -34.04
CA ILE A 462 11.67 -16.30 -33.03
C ILE A 462 13.17 -16.51 -32.83
N LEU A 463 13.59 -16.59 -31.57
CA LEU A 463 14.92 -17.05 -31.18
C LEU A 463 14.77 -18.44 -30.54
N ASP A 464 15.44 -19.43 -31.09
CA ASP A 464 15.30 -20.84 -30.72
C ASP A 464 16.60 -21.40 -30.12
N LYS A 465 16.56 -22.57 -29.48
CA LYS A 465 17.73 -23.24 -28.90
C LYS A 465 18.47 -22.40 -27.85
N PHE A 466 17.76 -21.96 -26.82
CA PHE A 466 18.36 -21.18 -25.72
C PHE A 466 19.33 -21.98 -24.85
N PRO A 467 20.33 -21.31 -24.22
CA PRO A 467 21.28 -21.96 -23.34
C PRO A 467 20.61 -22.51 -22.07
N THR A 468 21.11 -23.64 -21.59
CA THR A 468 20.58 -24.35 -20.40
C THR A 468 20.63 -23.51 -19.13
N SER A 469 21.57 -22.57 -19.02
CA SER A 469 21.74 -21.66 -17.89
C SER A 469 20.59 -20.65 -17.74
N ALA A 470 19.90 -20.30 -18.84
CA ALA A 470 18.82 -19.32 -18.86
C ALA A 470 17.43 -19.93 -18.60
N ARG A 471 17.34 -21.27 -18.50
CA ARG A 471 16.05 -21.98 -18.54
C ARG A 471 15.71 -22.73 -17.25
N PRO A 472 14.40 -22.80 -16.88
CA PRO A 472 13.95 -23.55 -15.71
C PRO A 472 14.27 -25.05 -15.78
N PHE A 473 14.23 -25.71 -14.61
CA PHE A 473 14.58 -27.12 -14.46
C PHE A 473 13.75 -28.08 -15.34
N TYR A 474 12.49 -27.73 -15.60
CA TYR A 474 11.54 -28.54 -16.38
C TYR A 474 11.77 -28.49 -17.89
N THR A 475 12.70 -27.67 -18.38
CA THR A 475 12.98 -27.51 -19.81
C THR A 475 13.78 -28.69 -20.34
N HIS A 476 13.33 -29.28 -21.45
CA HIS A 476 14.04 -30.38 -22.11
C HIS A 476 15.38 -29.91 -22.69
N LEU A 477 16.44 -30.68 -22.45
CA LEU A 477 17.76 -30.40 -23.02
C LEU A 477 17.77 -30.68 -24.52
N ASP A 478 18.61 -29.97 -25.26
CA ASP A 478 18.83 -30.33 -26.65
C ASP A 478 19.52 -31.72 -26.71
N PRO A 479 19.05 -32.65 -27.56
CA PRO A 479 19.61 -34.00 -27.63
C PRO A 479 21.03 -34.04 -28.22
N ASP A 480 21.42 -33.04 -29.02
CA ASP A 480 22.72 -32.95 -29.68
C ASP A 480 23.76 -32.17 -28.85
N ASP A 481 23.32 -31.20 -28.02
CA ASP A 481 24.20 -30.39 -27.17
C ASP A 481 23.52 -29.95 -25.86
N ASP A 482 23.83 -30.61 -24.74
CA ASP A 482 23.20 -30.37 -23.42
C ASP A 482 23.46 -28.99 -22.79
N ARG A 483 24.34 -28.19 -23.41
CA ARG A 483 24.51 -26.76 -23.11
C ARG A 483 23.34 -25.90 -23.60
N PHE A 484 22.51 -26.45 -24.49
CA PHE A 484 21.30 -25.83 -25.03
C PHE A 484 20.06 -26.65 -24.68
N THR A 485 18.91 -26.07 -25.01
CA THR A 485 17.60 -26.62 -24.67
C THR A 485 16.66 -26.57 -25.87
N ASN A 486 15.64 -27.43 -25.86
CA ASN A 486 14.51 -27.33 -26.78
C ASN A 486 13.53 -26.25 -26.29
N SER A 487 14.00 -25.00 -26.29
CA SER A 487 13.22 -23.84 -25.86
C SER A 487 13.47 -22.64 -26.76
N PHE A 488 12.48 -21.75 -26.81
CA PHE A 488 12.45 -20.60 -27.68
C PHE A 488 11.84 -19.40 -26.94
N ASP A 489 12.22 -18.21 -27.39
CA ASP A 489 11.53 -16.97 -27.09
C ASP A 489 11.03 -16.35 -28.39
N ILE A 490 9.88 -15.68 -28.34
CA ILE A 490 9.36 -14.91 -29.48
C ILE A 490 9.40 -13.43 -29.12
N PHE A 491 9.89 -12.64 -30.06
CA PHE A 491 10.17 -11.23 -29.88
C PHE A 491 9.23 -10.37 -30.73
N LEU A 492 8.81 -9.25 -30.16
CA LEU A 492 8.07 -8.19 -30.83
C LEU A 492 8.78 -6.85 -30.60
N ARG A 493 9.18 -6.17 -31.67
CA ARG A 493 9.97 -4.93 -31.63
C ARG A 493 11.24 -5.05 -30.76
N GLY A 494 11.94 -6.19 -30.87
CA GLY A 494 13.18 -6.46 -30.14
C GLY A 494 13.01 -6.66 -28.64
N GLN A 495 11.81 -7.00 -28.19
CA GLN A 495 11.53 -7.34 -26.79
C GLN A 495 10.71 -8.63 -26.73
N GLU A 496 11.07 -9.50 -25.79
CA GLU A 496 10.41 -10.80 -25.59
C GLU A 496 8.92 -10.60 -25.29
N ILE A 497 8.03 -11.42 -25.86
CA ILE A 497 6.60 -11.46 -25.52
C ILE A 497 6.18 -12.81 -24.94
N THR A 498 7.00 -13.83 -25.15
CA THR A 498 6.71 -15.20 -24.72
C THR A 498 8.01 -15.99 -24.62
N THR A 499 8.01 -16.85 -23.61
CA THR A 499 8.97 -17.93 -23.43
C THR A 499 8.22 -19.26 -23.57
N GLY A 500 8.79 -20.21 -24.33
CA GLY A 500 8.20 -21.52 -24.56
C GLY A 500 9.24 -22.61 -24.79
N GLY A 501 8.76 -23.86 -24.90
CA GLY A 501 9.64 -25.00 -25.19
C GLY A 501 9.06 -26.34 -24.79
N GLN A 502 9.82 -27.38 -25.09
CA GLN A 502 9.54 -28.75 -24.67
C GLN A 502 9.78 -28.93 -23.17
N ARG A 503 8.92 -29.74 -22.55
CA ARG A 503 9.07 -30.12 -21.14
C ARG A 503 9.68 -31.50 -21.02
N ILE A 504 10.35 -31.72 -19.89
CA ILE A 504 10.82 -33.04 -19.51
C ILE A 504 9.61 -33.86 -19.05
N ASN A 505 9.26 -34.89 -19.80
CA ASN A 505 8.17 -35.80 -19.46
C ASN A 505 8.66 -37.10 -18.76
N ASP A 506 9.96 -37.42 -18.81
CA ASP A 506 10.53 -38.54 -18.05
C ASP A 506 10.70 -38.17 -16.56
N PRO A 507 10.07 -38.89 -15.62
CA PRO A 507 10.08 -38.53 -14.20
C PRO A 507 11.49 -38.60 -13.58
N ARG A 508 12.37 -39.47 -14.06
CA ARG A 508 13.74 -39.61 -13.52
C ARG A 508 14.62 -38.43 -13.92
N ALA A 509 14.58 -38.05 -15.20
CA ALA A 509 15.28 -36.89 -15.73
C ALA A 509 14.76 -35.60 -15.08
N LEU A 510 13.44 -35.48 -14.90
CA LEU A 510 12.82 -34.33 -14.23
C LEU A 510 13.30 -34.22 -12.77
N ALA A 511 13.24 -35.31 -12.00
CA ALA A 511 13.73 -35.34 -10.62
C ALA A 511 15.23 -35.01 -10.52
N GLN A 512 16.05 -35.45 -11.49
CA GLN A 512 17.47 -35.11 -11.53
C GLN A 512 17.69 -33.62 -11.78
N ARG A 513 16.92 -33.00 -12.69
CA ARG A 513 17.00 -31.56 -12.99
C ARG A 513 16.49 -30.70 -11.85
N MET A 514 15.40 -31.11 -11.18
CA MET A 514 14.91 -30.46 -9.96
C MET A 514 16.01 -30.42 -8.89
N LYS A 515 16.65 -31.56 -8.61
CA LYS A 515 17.77 -31.63 -7.64
C LYS A 515 18.94 -30.73 -8.04
N LYS A 516 19.32 -30.70 -9.33
CA LYS A 516 20.37 -29.80 -9.84
C LYS A 516 20.01 -28.31 -9.67
N ALA A 517 18.73 -27.97 -9.77
CA ALA A 517 18.22 -26.62 -9.56
C ALA A 517 17.93 -26.28 -8.08
N GLY A 518 18.27 -27.17 -7.14
CA GLY A 518 18.04 -26.97 -5.70
C GLY A 518 16.58 -27.14 -5.28
N VAL A 519 15.74 -27.76 -6.10
CA VAL A 519 14.34 -28.07 -5.80
C VAL A 519 14.24 -29.53 -5.37
N ASP A 520 13.68 -29.78 -4.18
CA ASP A 520 13.43 -31.14 -3.70
C ASP A 520 12.14 -31.69 -4.33
N PRO A 521 12.19 -32.78 -5.13
CA PRO A 521 11.00 -33.39 -5.72
C PRO A 521 9.90 -33.75 -4.70
N ALA A 522 10.27 -34.07 -3.45
CA ALA A 522 9.30 -34.40 -2.40
C ALA A 522 8.39 -33.21 -2.02
N THR A 523 8.81 -31.97 -2.33
CA THR A 523 7.98 -30.77 -2.09
C THR A 523 6.91 -30.55 -3.17
N MET A 524 6.96 -31.31 -4.26
CA MET A 524 6.05 -31.23 -5.40
C MET A 524 5.49 -32.61 -5.78
N GLU A 525 5.05 -33.38 -4.77
CA GLU A 525 4.58 -34.76 -4.93
C GLU A 525 3.48 -34.89 -6.00
N GLU A 526 2.45 -34.04 -5.95
CA GLU A 526 1.35 -34.05 -6.94
C GLU A 526 1.85 -33.82 -8.37
N TYR A 527 2.79 -32.89 -8.55
CA TYR A 527 3.37 -32.60 -9.86
C TYR A 527 4.20 -33.77 -10.37
N MET A 528 5.06 -34.36 -9.53
CA MET A 528 5.87 -35.52 -9.90
C MET A 528 5.03 -36.74 -10.25
N GLN A 529 3.96 -36.97 -9.48
CA GLN A 529 3.05 -38.09 -9.65
C GLN A 529 2.38 -38.09 -11.03
N ALA A 530 2.07 -36.91 -11.58
CA ALA A 530 1.56 -36.81 -12.95
C ALA A 530 2.50 -37.47 -13.97
N PHE A 531 3.81 -37.18 -13.91
CA PHE A 531 4.79 -37.79 -14.81
C PHE A 531 5.04 -39.27 -14.53
N GLU A 532 5.00 -39.69 -13.26
CA GLU A 532 5.16 -41.09 -12.87
C GLU A 532 4.02 -41.99 -13.35
N TRP A 533 2.81 -41.42 -13.50
CA TRP A 533 1.65 -42.12 -14.04
C TRP A 533 1.57 -42.11 -15.57
N GLY A 534 2.54 -41.48 -16.22
CA GLY A 534 2.68 -41.45 -17.67
C GLY A 534 2.26 -40.11 -18.26
N ALA A 535 3.23 -39.20 -18.43
CA ALA A 535 3.03 -37.97 -19.18
C ALA A 535 3.53 -38.13 -20.63
N PRO A 536 2.71 -37.81 -21.65
CA PRO A 536 3.17 -37.77 -23.04
C PRO A 536 4.22 -36.67 -23.23
N ALA A 537 4.97 -36.74 -24.34
CA ALA A 537 5.85 -35.64 -24.71
C ALA A 537 4.99 -34.39 -25.00
N HIS A 538 5.40 -33.24 -24.49
CA HIS A 538 4.61 -32.01 -24.61
C HIS A 538 5.47 -30.75 -24.61
N ALA A 539 4.90 -29.69 -25.17
CA ALA A 539 5.50 -28.38 -25.24
C ALA A 539 4.42 -27.29 -25.11
N GLY A 540 4.85 -26.09 -24.73
CA GLY A 540 3.93 -24.98 -24.56
C GLY A 540 4.65 -23.66 -24.33
N CYS A 541 3.87 -22.62 -24.02
CA CYS A 541 4.40 -21.29 -23.73
C CYS A 541 3.52 -20.54 -22.73
N GLY A 542 4.10 -19.51 -22.14
CA GLY A 542 3.35 -18.45 -21.44
C GLY A 542 3.54 -17.14 -22.19
N ILE A 543 2.47 -16.37 -22.34
CA ILE A 543 2.48 -15.10 -23.08
C ILE A 543 1.90 -14.01 -22.16
N GLY A 544 2.59 -12.88 -22.02
CA GLY A 544 2.07 -11.75 -21.27
C GLY A 544 1.08 -10.93 -22.12
N LEU A 545 -0.21 -10.93 -21.77
CA LEU A 545 -1.24 -10.16 -22.48
C LEU A 545 -0.87 -8.67 -22.56
N GLU A 546 -0.52 -8.09 -21.42
CA GLU A 546 -0.13 -6.68 -21.32
C GLU A 546 1.12 -6.39 -22.16
N ARG A 547 2.08 -7.33 -22.25
CA ARG A 547 3.29 -7.17 -23.08
C ARG A 547 2.99 -7.17 -24.57
N ILE A 548 2.10 -8.07 -25.06
CA ILE A 548 1.66 -8.05 -26.46
C ILE A 548 1.08 -6.67 -26.80
N ILE A 549 0.14 -6.18 -26.00
CA ILE A 549 -0.57 -4.92 -26.32
C ILE A 549 0.38 -3.73 -26.23
N PHE A 550 1.23 -3.70 -25.21
CA PHE A 550 2.26 -2.68 -25.02
C PHE A 550 3.18 -2.55 -26.26
N LEU A 551 3.64 -3.67 -26.81
CA LEU A 551 4.58 -3.69 -27.94
C LEU A 551 3.88 -3.56 -29.31
N LEU A 552 2.70 -4.16 -29.47
CA LEU A 552 1.86 -4.03 -30.66
C LEU A 552 1.52 -2.56 -30.92
N LEU A 553 1.09 -1.85 -29.88
CA LEU A 553 0.66 -0.45 -29.92
C LEU A 553 1.75 0.56 -29.56
N ASN A 554 2.97 0.08 -29.27
CA ASN A 554 4.13 0.88 -28.87
C ASN A 554 3.83 1.94 -27.77
N LEU A 555 3.25 1.53 -26.65
CA LEU A 555 2.70 2.45 -25.63
C LEU A 555 3.73 3.06 -24.67
N GLY A 556 5.02 2.78 -24.86
CA GLY A 556 6.14 3.25 -24.02
C GLY A 556 6.24 2.66 -22.59
N ASP A 557 5.11 2.31 -21.98
CA ASP A 557 5.04 1.69 -20.64
C ASP A 557 3.89 0.66 -20.57
N VAL A 558 4.17 -0.53 -20.02
CA VAL A 558 3.22 -1.64 -19.88
C VAL A 558 1.98 -1.27 -19.05
N ARG A 559 2.09 -0.29 -18.15
CA ARG A 559 0.95 0.21 -17.36
C ARG A 559 -0.10 0.92 -18.23
N ASN A 560 0.27 1.35 -19.44
CA ASN A 560 -0.70 1.86 -20.43
C ASN A 560 -1.48 0.72 -21.10
N ALA A 561 -0.99 -0.52 -21.08
CA ALA A 561 -1.73 -1.69 -21.57
C ALA A 561 -2.62 -2.35 -20.51
N THR A 562 -2.57 -1.89 -19.25
CA THR A 562 -3.20 -2.57 -18.10
C THR A 562 -4.36 -1.77 -17.56
N LEU A 563 -5.52 -2.36 -17.24
CA LEU A 563 -6.67 -1.59 -16.73
C LEU A 563 -6.34 -0.87 -15.40
N PHE A 564 -5.90 -1.65 -14.40
CA PHE A 564 -5.44 -1.17 -13.09
C PHE A 564 -4.08 -1.81 -12.78
N PRO A 565 -2.96 -1.11 -13.04
CA PRO A 565 -1.64 -1.71 -12.88
C PRO A 565 -1.34 -2.08 -11.43
N ARG A 566 -0.55 -3.15 -11.26
CA ARG A 566 0.05 -3.58 -10.00
C ARG A 566 1.55 -3.71 -10.20
N ASP A 567 2.30 -2.97 -9.41
CA ASP A 567 3.75 -2.94 -9.38
C ASP A 567 4.22 -2.85 -7.91
N PRO A 568 5.54 -2.87 -7.61
CA PRO A 568 6.01 -2.83 -6.22
C PRO A 568 5.63 -1.57 -5.42
N LYS A 569 5.13 -0.51 -6.09
CA LYS A 569 4.65 0.72 -5.44
C LYS A 569 3.13 0.75 -5.28
N SER A 570 2.44 -0.23 -5.84
CA SER A 570 1.00 -0.39 -5.73
C SER A 570 0.64 -0.93 -4.36
N LEU A 571 -0.58 -0.63 -3.89
CA LEU A 571 -1.02 -0.96 -2.53
C LEU A 571 -0.02 -0.46 -1.48
N PRO A 572 0.37 0.83 -1.50
CA PRO A 572 1.23 1.36 -0.46
C PRO A 572 0.60 1.00 0.88
N GLU A 573 1.40 0.56 1.85
CA GLU A 573 0.92 0.43 3.20
C GLU A 573 0.27 1.76 3.57
N HIS A 574 -1.06 1.75 3.67
CA HIS A 574 -1.74 2.61 4.62
C HIS A 574 -1.19 2.15 5.95
N LYS A 575 -0.04 2.71 6.34
CA LYS A 575 0.47 2.52 7.68
C LYS A 575 -0.64 3.06 8.55
N LYS A 576 -1.48 2.18 9.09
CA LYS A 576 -2.26 2.46 10.28
C LYS A 576 -1.24 2.72 11.39
N GLY A 577 -0.70 3.94 11.42
CA GLY A 577 0.47 4.31 12.20
C GLY A 577 1.48 5.27 11.54
N GLY A 578 1.41 5.54 10.24
CA GLY A 578 2.23 6.54 9.52
C GLY A 578 1.52 7.88 9.36
N PRO A 579 2.24 8.97 9.05
CA PRO A 579 1.74 10.33 9.25
C PRO A 579 0.59 10.68 8.29
N ALA A 580 -0.58 10.97 8.87
CA ALA A 580 -1.75 11.57 8.23
C ALA A 580 -2.51 10.68 7.22
N ASP A 581 -3.12 9.60 7.71
CA ASP A 581 -4.34 9.07 7.09
C ASP A 581 -5.53 9.41 8.00
N ASP A 582 -6.61 9.86 7.39
CA ASP A 582 -7.85 10.45 7.95
C ASP A 582 -8.56 9.59 9.02
N TYR A 583 -7.95 9.43 10.19
CA TYR A 583 -8.66 8.99 11.40
C TYR A 583 -9.21 10.22 12.11
N GLU A 584 -10.54 10.26 12.31
CA GLU A 584 -11.13 11.18 13.28
C GLU A 584 -10.51 10.91 14.65
N LEU A 585 -9.80 11.90 15.19
CA LEU A 585 -9.25 11.83 16.54
C LEU A 585 -10.41 11.60 17.53
N PRO A 586 -10.27 10.69 18.50
CA PRO A 586 -11.30 10.50 19.54
C PRO A 586 -11.68 11.80 20.26
N PHE A 587 -10.72 12.72 20.40
CA PHE A 587 -10.91 14.05 20.97
C PHE A 587 -10.35 15.12 20.02
N PRO A 588 -11.15 15.62 19.05
CA PRO A 588 -10.70 16.63 18.10
C PRO A 588 -10.23 17.94 18.77
N GLU A 589 -10.74 18.27 19.94
CA GLU A 589 -10.31 19.43 20.74
C GLU A 589 -8.88 19.29 21.30
N ALA A 590 -8.35 18.07 21.32
CA ALA A 590 -6.96 17.77 21.69
C ALA A 590 -6.11 17.45 20.46
N ASP A 591 -6.45 18.01 19.30
CA ASP A 591 -5.63 17.95 18.09
C ASP A 591 -4.39 18.85 18.24
N THR A 592 -3.21 18.28 17.95
CA THR A 592 -1.92 19.00 18.01
C THR A 592 -1.53 19.65 16.69
N ILE A 593 -2.20 19.28 15.58
CA ILE A 593 -2.00 19.86 14.24
C ILE A 593 -2.84 21.13 14.07
N HIS A 594 -4.13 21.04 14.41
CA HIS A 594 -5.11 22.10 14.23
C HIS A 594 -5.40 22.87 15.51
N TYR A 595 -4.53 22.76 16.52
CA TYR A 595 -4.65 23.47 17.78
C TYR A 595 -4.87 24.97 17.54
N ALA A 596 -6.13 25.39 17.62
CA ALA A 596 -6.57 26.73 17.29
C ALA A 596 -6.31 27.63 18.50
N PHE A 597 -5.60 28.74 18.28
CA PHE A 597 -5.68 29.88 19.19
C PHE A 597 -7.10 30.45 19.09
N GLU A 598 -8.04 29.90 19.85
CA GLU A 598 -9.36 30.49 19.99
C GLU A 598 -9.26 31.78 20.82
N GLY A 599 -9.25 32.93 20.14
CA GLY A 599 -9.52 34.21 20.77
C GLY A 599 -8.44 34.76 21.69
N ASP A 600 -8.69 35.99 22.15
CA ASP A 600 -7.83 36.96 22.85
C ASP A 600 -6.52 36.42 23.48
N HIS A 601 -5.41 37.09 23.15
CA HIS A 601 -3.99 36.69 23.36
C HIS A 601 -3.52 36.54 24.83
N THR A 602 -4.42 36.27 25.77
CA THR A 602 -4.11 36.29 27.20
C THR A 602 -4.14 34.91 27.88
N HIS A 603 -4.88 33.90 27.38
CA HIS A 603 -4.93 32.57 28.01
C HIS A 603 -4.92 31.40 27.01
N VAL A 604 -3.80 30.65 26.93
CA VAL A 604 -3.68 29.39 26.17
C VAL A 604 -4.26 28.24 27.00
N ARG A 605 -5.41 27.69 26.62
CA ARG A 605 -5.95 26.47 27.26
C ARG A 605 -5.36 25.21 26.62
N LEU A 606 -4.26 24.73 27.18
CA LEU A 606 -3.60 23.50 26.72
C LEU A 606 -4.54 22.27 26.79
N PRO A 607 -4.47 21.33 25.83
CA PRO A 607 -5.29 20.12 25.86
C PRO A 607 -5.07 19.29 27.13
N ASP A 608 -6.13 18.64 27.61
CA ASP A 608 -6.03 17.73 28.76
C ASP A 608 -5.10 16.55 28.43
N LEU A 609 -4.28 16.15 29.40
CA LEU A 609 -3.24 15.15 29.18
C LEU A 609 -3.78 13.76 28.85
N ASP A 610 -4.87 13.38 29.50
CA ASP A 610 -5.54 12.10 29.31
C ASP A 610 -6.17 11.98 27.91
N LYS A 611 -6.73 13.07 27.37
CA LYS A 611 -7.17 13.14 25.97
C LYS A 611 -6.02 13.02 24.98
N LEU A 612 -4.87 13.66 25.27
CA LEU A 612 -3.67 13.48 24.45
C LEU A 612 -3.17 12.03 24.45
N ILE A 613 -3.26 11.33 25.59
CA ILE A 613 -2.95 9.90 25.68
C ILE A 613 -3.90 9.08 24.81
N VAL A 614 -5.20 9.38 24.81
CA VAL A 614 -6.18 8.68 23.95
C VAL A 614 -6.06 9.06 22.47
N ASN A 615 -5.53 10.23 22.13
CA ASN A 615 -5.32 10.61 20.72
C ASN A 615 -4.02 10.00 20.15
N TYR A 616 -2.91 10.05 20.90
CA TYR A 616 -1.57 9.79 20.37
C TYR A 616 -0.75 8.76 21.16
N GLY A 617 -1.15 8.48 22.41
CA GLY A 617 -0.34 7.76 23.38
C GLY A 617 -0.50 6.25 23.36
N ASP A 618 0.48 5.61 23.98
CA ASP A 618 0.57 4.16 24.20
C ASP A 618 0.61 3.84 25.70
N ALA A 619 0.73 2.55 26.04
CA ALA A 619 0.70 2.03 27.41
C ALA A 619 1.67 2.71 28.38
N THR A 620 2.83 3.17 27.90
CA THR A 620 3.82 3.88 28.73
C THR A 620 3.33 5.28 29.12
N ASN A 621 2.62 5.98 28.23
CA ASN A 621 2.16 7.36 28.47
C ASN A 621 1.09 7.43 29.56
N THR A 622 0.33 6.34 29.78
CA THR A 622 -0.65 6.28 30.88
C THR A 622 -0.01 6.35 32.26
N SER A 623 1.32 6.25 32.36
CA SER A 623 2.06 6.48 33.61
C SER A 623 2.22 7.96 33.98
N TRP A 624 2.13 8.86 33.01
CA TRP A 624 2.30 10.29 33.23
C TRP A 624 1.19 10.92 34.09
N LEU A 625 0.09 10.18 34.29
CA LEU A 625 -1.01 10.55 35.19
C LEU A 625 -0.66 10.37 36.69
N ASP A 626 0.47 9.74 37.01
CA ASP A 626 0.97 9.66 38.38
C ASP A 626 1.77 10.93 38.72
N GLU A 627 1.05 12.02 39.04
CA GLU A 627 1.59 13.37 39.25
C GLU A 627 2.68 13.45 40.33
N ASP A 628 2.67 12.54 41.31
CA ASP A 628 3.70 12.48 42.37
C ASP A 628 5.05 11.97 41.86
N ARG A 629 5.07 11.32 40.68
CA ARG A 629 6.27 10.70 40.09
C ARG A 629 6.71 11.35 38.79
N TYR A 630 5.76 11.84 37.98
CA TYR A 630 6.05 12.40 36.67
C TYR A 630 5.69 13.88 36.59
N LYS A 631 6.59 14.63 35.96
CA LYS A 631 6.31 15.97 35.44
C LYS A 631 6.03 15.87 33.95
N VAL A 632 5.26 16.82 33.42
CA VAL A 632 4.91 16.86 32.01
C VAL A 632 5.30 18.20 31.43
N TRP A 633 6.24 18.19 30.50
CA TRP A 633 6.56 19.35 29.68
C TRP A 633 5.51 19.51 28.59
N ARG A 634 5.12 20.76 28.30
CA ARG A 634 4.11 21.12 27.29
C ARG A 634 4.70 22.07 26.27
N ASP A 635 4.52 21.78 24.99
CA ASP A 635 4.91 22.67 23.90
C ASP A 635 3.86 23.78 23.74
N SER A 636 4.28 25.04 23.81
CA SER A 636 3.39 26.19 23.70
C SER A 636 2.90 26.44 22.28
N ALA A 637 3.59 25.90 21.26
CA ALA A 637 3.21 26.09 19.86
C ALA A 637 2.15 25.10 19.37
N THR A 638 2.21 23.85 19.84
CA THR A 638 1.37 22.74 19.33
C THR A 638 0.47 22.11 20.39
N GLY A 639 0.67 22.43 21.68
CA GLY A 639 -0.04 21.76 22.78
C GLY A 639 0.50 20.36 23.11
N ALA A 640 1.51 19.87 22.39
CA ALA A 640 2.14 18.56 22.59
C ALA A 640 2.70 18.38 24.01
N ALA A 641 2.92 17.13 24.41
CA ALA A 641 3.40 16.80 25.75
C ALA A 641 4.54 15.76 25.78
N VAL A 642 5.47 15.92 26.72
CA VAL A 642 6.54 14.96 27.04
C VAL A 642 6.61 14.75 28.55
N GLY A 643 6.36 13.53 29.02
CA GLY A 643 6.44 13.16 30.42
C GLY A 643 7.83 12.68 30.83
N TYR A 644 8.30 13.14 31.99
CA TYR A 644 9.61 12.82 32.52
C TYR A 644 9.63 12.83 34.05
N ALA A 645 10.52 12.05 34.66
CA ALA A 645 10.78 12.06 36.10
C ALA A 645 12.18 12.61 36.39
N GLU A 646 12.31 13.39 37.46
CA GLU A 646 13.59 13.99 37.86
C GLU A 646 14.24 13.16 38.98
N ASN A 647 15.46 12.68 38.76
CA ASN A 647 16.20 11.98 39.80
C ASN A 647 17.71 12.19 39.66
N SER A 648 18.34 12.70 40.71
CA SER A 648 19.81 12.84 40.81
C SER A 648 20.46 13.57 39.61
N GLY A 649 19.81 14.64 39.12
CA GLY A 649 20.28 15.43 37.98
C GLY A 649 20.10 14.77 36.61
N TYR A 650 19.17 13.82 36.50
CA TYR A 650 18.71 13.23 35.25
C TYR A 650 17.21 13.47 35.06
N ALA A 651 16.81 13.62 33.81
CA ALA A 651 15.42 13.51 33.35
C ALA A 651 15.23 12.12 32.73
N LEU A 652 14.44 11.29 33.40
CA LEU A 652 14.03 9.97 32.94
C LEU A 652 12.74 10.14 32.13
N ILE A 653 12.87 10.18 30.82
CA ILE A 653 11.77 10.46 29.88
C ILE A 653 11.13 9.14 29.49
N MET A 654 9.83 8.99 29.68
CA MET A 654 9.15 7.69 29.56
C MET A 654 8.20 7.68 28.35
N GLY A 655 8.48 6.87 27.34
CA GLY A 655 7.61 6.70 26.17
C GLY A 655 7.75 7.82 25.13
N ASP A 656 6.90 7.74 24.11
CA ASP A 656 6.89 8.66 22.99
C ASP A 656 6.26 10.03 23.36
N PRO A 657 6.64 11.14 22.69
CA PRO A 657 5.92 12.40 22.77
C PRO A 657 4.45 12.25 22.34
N LEU A 658 3.53 12.89 23.07
CA LEU A 658 2.11 12.95 22.71
C LEU A 658 1.88 14.08 21.71
N CYS A 659 1.95 13.74 20.41
CA CYS A 659 1.69 14.63 19.28
C CYS A 659 1.45 13.80 18.00
N ASP A 660 0.99 14.47 16.94
CA ASP A 660 0.95 13.87 15.60
C ASP A 660 2.35 13.39 15.17
N ALA A 661 2.39 12.27 14.45
CA ALA A 661 3.65 11.65 14.01
C ALA A 661 4.58 12.60 13.23
N ARG A 662 4.03 13.56 12.48
CA ARG A 662 4.79 14.58 11.71
C ARG A 662 5.50 15.57 12.63
N GLN A 663 5.00 15.77 13.84
CA GLN A 663 5.54 16.72 14.80
C GLN A 663 6.64 16.10 15.68
N LYS A 664 6.72 14.76 15.78
CA LYS A 664 7.69 14.05 16.65
C LYS A 664 9.12 14.63 16.56
N PRO A 665 9.75 14.84 15.38
CA PRO A 665 11.10 15.39 15.32
C PRO A 665 11.22 16.81 15.92
N ALA A 666 10.25 17.68 15.63
CA ALA A 666 10.24 19.06 16.11
C ALA A 666 9.96 19.14 17.62
N VAL A 667 9.01 18.34 18.12
CA VAL A 667 8.68 18.27 19.55
C VAL A 667 9.86 17.71 20.36
N ILE A 668 10.54 16.67 19.87
CA ILE A 668 11.75 16.12 20.49
C ILE A 668 12.84 17.19 20.55
N ALA A 669 13.08 17.92 19.45
CA ALA A 669 14.08 18.99 19.41
C ALA A 669 13.76 20.12 20.40
N ALA A 670 12.50 20.59 20.42
CA ALA A 670 12.04 21.64 21.33
C ALA A 670 12.18 21.23 22.80
N PHE A 671 11.78 20.00 23.15
CA PHE A 671 11.93 19.47 24.50
C PHE A 671 13.40 19.37 24.94
N LEU A 672 14.29 18.83 24.09
CA LEU A 672 15.72 18.71 24.42
C LEU A 672 16.41 20.09 24.57
N LYS A 673 16.01 21.08 23.78
CA LYS A 673 16.47 22.47 23.94
C LYS A 673 16.01 23.06 25.27
N TRP A 674 14.75 22.90 25.63
CA TRP A 674 14.23 23.33 26.93
C TRP A 674 14.95 22.61 28.09
N LEU A 675 15.15 21.30 27.97
CA LEU A 675 15.78 20.48 29.01
C LEU A 675 17.22 20.94 29.31
N THR A 676 17.97 21.30 28.26
CA THR A 676 19.35 21.74 28.39
C THR A 676 19.52 23.22 28.73
N ARG A 677 18.61 24.09 28.29
CA ARG A 677 18.72 25.54 28.50
C ARG A 677 18.00 26.03 29.76
N SER A 678 16.95 25.34 30.18
CA SER A 678 16.05 25.79 31.25
C SER A 678 16.03 24.85 32.45
N ALA A 679 16.00 23.53 32.24
CA ALA A 679 15.91 22.57 33.34
C ALA A 679 17.28 22.11 33.90
N ASP A 680 18.35 22.22 33.10
CA ASP A 680 19.72 21.74 33.41
C ASP A 680 19.76 20.25 33.84
N LEU A 681 19.03 19.40 33.12
CA LEU A 681 18.93 17.96 33.38
C LEU A 681 19.54 17.11 32.26
N ARG A 682 20.09 15.95 32.64
CA ARG A 682 20.65 14.98 31.67
C ARG A 682 19.57 14.00 31.18
N PRO A 683 19.31 13.89 29.87
CA PRO A 683 18.24 13.05 29.38
C PRO A 683 18.62 11.56 29.34
N LEU A 684 17.70 10.71 29.80
CA LEU A 684 17.66 9.28 29.51
C LEU A 684 16.24 8.95 29.03
N TRP A 685 16.10 8.53 27.77
CA TRP A 685 14.79 8.26 27.17
C TRP A 685 14.51 6.77 27.16
N LEU A 686 13.43 6.35 27.79
CA LEU A 686 13.13 4.97 28.12
C LEU A 686 11.80 4.55 27.50
N LEU A 687 11.70 3.28 27.09
CA LEU A 687 10.48 2.66 26.58
C LEU A 687 9.90 3.38 25.35
N VAL A 688 10.76 3.82 24.43
CA VAL A 688 10.34 4.49 23.20
C VAL A 688 10.07 3.51 22.08
N SER A 689 9.17 3.88 21.16
CA SER A 689 8.90 3.13 19.94
C SER A 689 10.09 3.15 18.98
N ALA A 690 10.06 2.28 17.96
CA ALA A 690 11.04 2.27 16.88
C ALA A 690 11.12 3.62 16.13
N ASP A 691 10.01 4.36 16.01
CA ASP A 691 10.00 5.67 15.34
C ASP A 691 10.85 6.70 16.09
N VAL A 692 10.68 6.78 17.41
CA VAL A 692 11.41 7.72 18.25
C VAL A 692 12.85 7.26 18.44
N GLU A 693 13.08 5.95 18.52
CA GLU A 693 14.42 5.35 18.47
C GLU A 693 15.18 5.76 17.21
N ALA A 694 14.55 5.69 16.03
CA ALA A 694 15.18 6.07 14.77
C ALA A 694 15.54 7.56 14.72
N ILE A 695 14.75 8.43 15.36
CA ILE A 695 15.05 9.87 15.50
C ILE A 695 16.26 10.06 16.44
N LEU A 696 16.22 9.48 17.64
CA LEU A 696 17.26 9.66 18.65
C LEU A 696 18.58 9.00 18.23
N GLY A 697 18.53 7.74 17.84
CA GLY A 697 19.68 6.92 17.43
C GLY A 697 20.20 7.30 16.05
N GLY A 698 19.32 7.33 15.05
CA GLY A 698 19.70 7.57 13.66
C GLY A 698 20.05 9.03 13.36
N LYS A 699 19.24 10.00 13.80
CA LYS A 699 19.44 11.43 13.48
C LYS A 699 20.29 12.17 14.50
N LEU A 700 20.06 11.93 15.80
CA LEU A 700 20.82 12.60 16.87
C LEU A 700 22.08 11.84 17.31
N GLY A 701 22.32 10.64 16.78
CA GLY A 701 23.51 9.85 17.09
C GLY A 701 23.52 9.28 18.51
N TRP A 702 22.35 9.14 19.14
CA TRP A 702 22.23 8.54 20.48
C TRP A 702 22.54 7.04 20.42
N ARG A 703 22.91 6.48 21.58
CA ARG A 703 23.07 5.04 21.75
C ARG A 703 21.74 4.44 22.14
N THR A 704 21.39 3.32 21.52
CA THR A 704 20.12 2.65 21.79
C THR A 704 20.33 1.16 22.08
N LEU A 705 19.47 0.62 22.94
CA LEU A 705 19.42 -0.80 23.28
C LEU A 705 17.99 -1.17 23.63
N THR A 706 17.66 -2.45 23.56
CA THR A 706 16.39 -2.98 24.03
C THR A 706 16.64 -4.21 24.92
N CYS A 707 15.97 -4.22 26.07
CA CYS A 707 15.86 -5.35 26.99
C CYS A 707 14.45 -5.40 27.60
N VAL A 708 13.51 -4.71 26.95
CA VAL A 708 12.13 -4.51 27.37
C VAL A 708 11.29 -4.51 26.10
N ALA A 709 10.15 -5.19 26.15
CA ALA A 709 9.19 -5.24 25.07
C ALA A 709 7.80 -4.92 25.60
N GLU A 710 7.01 -4.20 24.82
CA GLU A 710 5.58 -4.03 25.03
C GLU A 710 4.88 -5.35 24.70
N GLU A 711 4.08 -5.89 25.63
CA GLU A 711 3.50 -7.23 25.51
C GLU A 711 2.05 -7.15 25.01
N ARG A 712 1.86 -7.30 23.70
CA ARG A 712 0.59 -7.11 23.00
C ARG A 712 -0.10 -8.41 22.66
N VAL A 713 -1.40 -8.45 22.82
CA VAL A 713 -2.27 -9.55 22.39
C VAL A 713 -3.07 -9.07 21.18
N ASP A 714 -2.92 -9.78 20.06
CA ASP A 714 -3.94 -9.74 19.00
C ASP A 714 -5.17 -10.48 19.49
N VAL A 715 -6.26 -9.74 19.69
CA VAL A 715 -7.47 -10.27 20.29
C VAL A 715 -8.16 -11.35 19.43
N ASN A 716 -7.75 -11.51 18.17
CA ASN A 716 -8.24 -12.55 17.26
C ASN A 716 -7.45 -13.86 17.35
N HIS A 717 -6.28 -13.86 18.00
CA HIS A 717 -5.35 -15.00 18.06
C HIS A 717 -5.05 -15.43 19.50
N MET A 718 -6.09 -15.56 20.34
CA MET A 718 -5.91 -16.00 21.74
C MET A 718 -5.49 -17.48 21.86
N SER A 719 -4.53 -17.77 22.75
CA SER A 719 -4.12 -19.14 23.10
C SER A 719 -5.22 -19.93 23.81
N LYS A 720 -5.24 -21.25 23.64
CA LYS A 720 -6.18 -22.20 24.29
C LYS A 720 -5.85 -22.49 25.76
N ASP A 721 -4.76 -21.94 26.30
CA ASP A 721 -4.21 -22.34 27.61
C ASP A 721 -4.99 -21.84 28.84
N VAL A 722 -5.89 -20.87 28.67
CA VAL A 722 -6.63 -20.24 29.79
C VAL A 722 -7.90 -21.01 30.20
N ALA A 723 -8.46 -21.84 29.31
CA ALA A 723 -9.77 -22.48 29.49
C ALA A 723 -9.87 -23.36 30.76
N ARG A 724 -8.76 -23.97 31.21
CA ARG A 724 -8.74 -24.75 32.45
C ARG A 724 -8.93 -23.88 33.69
N LYS A 725 -8.34 -22.68 33.71
CA LYS A 725 -8.43 -21.74 34.84
C LYS A 725 -9.80 -21.09 34.94
N GLU A 726 -10.43 -20.80 33.80
CA GLU A 726 -11.81 -20.32 33.76
C GLU A 726 -12.80 -21.33 34.37
N ARG A 727 -12.63 -22.63 34.06
CA ARG A 727 -13.45 -23.70 34.66
C ARG A 727 -13.26 -23.77 36.18
N GLN A 728 -12.03 -23.57 36.67
CA GLN A 728 -11.74 -23.54 38.11
C GLN A 728 -12.43 -22.36 38.81
N ALA A 729 -12.39 -21.16 38.22
CA ALA A 729 -13.09 -20.00 38.73
C ALA A 729 -14.61 -20.20 38.75
N LYS A 730 -15.18 -20.75 37.66
CA LYS A 730 -16.60 -21.08 37.57
C LYS A 730 -17.03 -22.10 38.62
N ASN A 731 -16.24 -23.15 38.82
CA ASN A 731 -16.51 -24.17 39.85
C ASN A 731 -16.40 -23.62 41.28
N ALA A 732 -15.66 -22.52 41.48
CA ALA A 732 -15.54 -21.85 42.76
C ALA A 732 -16.69 -20.85 43.04
N ASP A 733 -17.63 -20.68 42.10
CA ASP A 733 -18.73 -19.69 42.10
C ASP A 733 -18.24 -18.24 42.07
N VAL A 734 -17.23 -17.96 41.24
CA VAL A 734 -16.73 -16.60 40.99
C VAL A 734 -17.66 -15.87 40.03
N ARG A 735 -18.17 -14.70 40.43
CA ARG A 735 -19.03 -13.82 39.63
C ARG A 735 -18.24 -12.64 39.11
N ILE A 736 -18.28 -12.39 37.80
CA ILE A 736 -17.60 -11.27 37.16
C ILE A 736 -18.60 -10.18 36.85
N HIS A 737 -18.25 -8.96 37.22
CA HIS A 737 -18.99 -7.74 36.93
C HIS A 737 -18.11 -6.82 36.07
N GLU A 738 -18.73 -6.01 35.21
CA GLU A 738 -18.03 -5.05 34.35
C GLU A 738 -18.83 -3.76 34.17
N THR A 739 -18.14 -2.66 33.88
CA THR A 739 -18.75 -1.38 33.49
C THR A 739 -18.66 -1.15 31.98
N ALA A 740 -19.47 -0.24 31.44
CA ALA A 740 -19.16 0.37 30.16
C ALA A 740 -17.89 1.25 30.25
N LEU A 741 -17.32 1.62 29.10
CA LEU A 741 -16.21 2.58 29.05
C LEU A 741 -16.68 3.94 29.59
N GLY A 742 -15.94 4.52 30.53
CA GLY A 742 -16.25 5.83 31.12
C GLY A 742 -17.33 5.79 32.20
N GLU A 743 -17.99 4.65 32.39
CA GLU A 743 -19.01 4.49 33.43
C GLU A 743 -18.37 4.31 34.81
N PRO A 744 -18.78 5.11 35.82
CA PRO A 744 -18.19 5.02 37.15
C PRO A 744 -18.59 3.72 37.87
N VAL A 745 -17.63 3.07 38.53
CA VAL A 745 -17.89 1.94 39.42
C VAL A 745 -18.66 2.43 40.66
N PRO A 746 -19.73 1.74 41.12
CA PRO A 746 -20.49 2.17 42.30
C PRO A 746 -19.62 2.37 43.55
N ASP A 747 -19.90 3.42 44.33
CA ASP A 747 -19.09 3.84 45.50
C ASP A 747 -18.85 2.71 46.51
N ALA A 748 -19.88 1.89 46.77
CA ALA A 748 -19.78 0.74 47.67
C ALA A 748 -18.80 -0.33 47.17
N VAL A 749 -18.72 -0.53 45.84
CA VAL A 749 -17.78 -1.47 45.21
C VAL A 749 -16.37 -0.90 45.22
N ARG A 750 -16.21 0.42 44.97
CA ARG A 750 -14.89 1.09 45.05
C ARG A 750 -14.29 0.97 46.45
N ALA A 751 -15.07 1.25 47.49
CA ALA A 751 -14.61 1.13 48.88
C ALA A 751 -14.17 -0.31 49.24
N ARG A 752 -14.88 -1.33 48.74
CA ARG A 752 -14.50 -2.74 48.90
C ARG A 752 -13.22 -3.08 48.13
N CYS A 753 -13.08 -2.59 46.91
CA CYS A 753 -11.85 -2.75 46.13
C CYS A 753 -10.65 -2.07 46.81
N ASP A 754 -10.82 -0.84 47.33
CA ASP A 754 -9.76 -0.10 48.02
C ASP A 754 -9.27 -0.82 49.27
N ARG A 755 -10.18 -1.39 50.06
CA ARG A 755 -9.84 -2.26 51.19
C ARG A 755 -8.96 -3.44 50.75
N ARG A 756 -9.33 -4.11 49.65
CA ARG A 756 -8.60 -5.28 49.13
C ARG A 756 -7.27 -4.90 48.48
N ILE A 757 -7.19 -3.72 47.86
CA ILE A 757 -5.93 -3.13 47.39
C ILE A 757 -5.01 -2.85 48.58
N ALA A 758 -5.52 -2.32 49.70
CA ALA A 758 -4.74 -2.11 50.91
C ALA A 758 -4.23 -3.43 51.51
N ASP A 759 -5.08 -4.46 51.60
CA ASP A 759 -4.68 -5.82 52.04
C ASP A 759 -3.57 -6.38 51.15
N TRP A 760 -3.74 -6.24 49.83
CA TRP A 760 -2.77 -6.69 48.84
C TRP A 760 -1.45 -5.92 48.91
N LYS A 761 -1.50 -4.62 49.21
CA LYS A 761 -0.29 -3.81 49.48
C LYS A 761 0.40 -4.29 50.76
N ALA A 762 -0.34 -4.51 51.85
CA ALA A 762 0.18 -4.93 53.14
C ALA A 762 0.78 -6.35 53.16
N GLY A 763 0.23 -7.26 52.33
CA GLY A 763 0.72 -8.64 52.18
C GLY A 763 2.09 -8.77 51.49
N ARG A 764 2.62 -7.68 50.91
CA ARG A 764 3.89 -7.66 50.17
C ARG A 764 5.11 -7.52 51.10
N LYS A 765 5.39 -8.52 51.93
CA LYS A 765 6.65 -8.53 52.73
C LYS A 765 7.85 -9.02 51.88
N GLY A 766 8.82 -8.13 51.64
CA GLY A 766 10.23 -8.53 51.42
C GLY A 766 10.76 -8.67 49.99
N LYS A 767 10.05 -8.24 48.94
CA LYS A 767 10.62 -8.21 47.57
C LYS A 767 10.31 -6.86 46.91
N LYS A 768 11.34 -6.02 46.73
CA LYS A 768 11.25 -4.78 45.96
C LYS A 768 10.82 -5.10 44.52
N GLN A 769 9.66 -4.62 44.10
CA GLN A 769 9.12 -4.87 42.75
C GLN A 769 9.32 -3.66 41.87
N VAL A 770 9.95 -3.87 40.71
CA VAL A 770 10.08 -2.86 39.67
C VAL A 770 8.71 -2.53 39.07
N HIS A 771 8.31 -1.26 39.17
CA HIS A 771 7.07 -0.75 38.56
C HIS A 771 7.25 0.71 38.12
N ILE A 772 6.55 1.08 37.04
CA ILE A 772 6.57 2.44 36.47
C ILE A 772 5.39 3.30 36.93
N THR A 773 4.38 2.69 37.56
CA THR A 773 3.10 3.31 37.88
C THR A 773 2.56 2.88 39.24
N GLU A 774 1.99 3.81 39.98
CA GLU A 774 1.28 3.54 41.23
C GLU A 774 -0.09 2.89 41.00
N VAL A 775 -0.55 2.07 41.94
CA VAL A 775 -1.89 1.45 41.84
C VAL A 775 -2.96 2.49 42.21
N ARG A 776 -3.36 3.26 41.20
CA ARG A 776 -4.42 4.29 41.24
C ARG A 776 -5.54 3.92 40.24
N PRO A 777 -6.45 3.00 40.59
CA PRO A 777 -7.48 2.53 39.66
C PRO A 777 -8.48 3.62 39.26
N TRP A 778 -8.72 4.63 40.10
CA TRP A 778 -9.83 5.59 39.95
C TRP A 778 -9.48 6.94 39.31
N ILE A 779 -8.29 7.09 38.71
CA ILE A 779 -7.92 8.31 37.96
C ILE A 779 -8.33 8.18 36.49
N SER A 780 -8.68 9.28 35.81
CA SER A 780 -9.09 9.28 34.39
C SER A 780 -10.16 8.21 34.09
N MET A 781 -11.20 8.16 34.92
CA MET A 781 -12.24 7.13 34.81
C MET A 781 -12.99 7.18 33.48
N GLU A 782 -13.10 8.37 32.87
CA GLU A 782 -13.71 8.59 31.55
C GLU A 782 -13.09 7.71 30.46
N HIS A 783 -11.80 7.39 30.57
CA HIS A 783 -11.07 6.61 29.57
C HIS A 783 -10.79 5.18 30.05
N ARG A 784 -11.46 4.73 31.12
CA ARG A 784 -11.26 3.41 31.71
C ARG A 784 -12.51 2.56 31.69
N LYS A 785 -12.29 1.25 31.62
CA LYS A 785 -13.31 0.22 31.82
C LYS A 785 -12.86 -0.69 32.96
N TYR A 786 -13.79 -1.04 33.84
CA TYR A 786 -13.51 -1.80 35.06
C TYR A 786 -14.17 -3.16 35.00
N LEU A 787 -13.45 -4.18 35.47
CA LEU A 787 -14.00 -5.51 35.72
C LEU A 787 -13.56 -5.97 37.10
N TRP A 788 -14.45 -6.55 37.88
CA TRP A 788 -14.10 -7.15 39.17
C TRP A 788 -14.77 -8.50 39.36
N ALA A 789 -14.11 -9.35 40.14
CA ALA A 789 -14.61 -10.67 40.50
C ALA A 789 -15.05 -10.68 41.97
N GLU A 790 -16.19 -11.29 42.24
CA GLU A 790 -16.67 -11.60 43.59
C GLU A 790 -16.66 -13.12 43.80
N ASP A 791 -16.22 -13.58 44.96
CA ASP A 791 -16.33 -14.98 45.34
C ASP A 791 -17.75 -15.35 45.82
N ARG A 792 -17.94 -16.62 46.20
CA ARG A 792 -19.21 -17.14 46.73
C ARG A 792 -19.73 -16.41 47.98
N HIS A 793 -18.87 -15.70 48.69
CA HIS A 793 -19.21 -14.94 49.91
C HIS A 793 -19.44 -13.45 49.60
N GLY A 794 -19.32 -13.04 48.34
CA GLY A 794 -19.42 -11.65 47.93
C GLY A 794 -18.20 -10.83 48.35
N GLU A 795 -17.02 -11.42 48.55
CA GLU A 795 -15.77 -10.67 48.74
C GLU A 795 -15.06 -10.46 47.39
N ILE A 796 -14.37 -9.32 47.23
CA ILE A 796 -13.69 -9.01 45.96
C ILE A 796 -12.45 -9.91 45.82
N ALA A 797 -12.48 -10.76 44.81
CA ALA A 797 -11.45 -11.72 44.45
C ALA A 797 -10.42 -11.15 43.45
N GLY A 798 -10.81 -10.20 42.60
CA GLY A 798 -9.86 -9.56 41.69
C GLY A 798 -10.40 -8.30 41.02
N LEU A 799 -9.50 -7.51 40.46
CA LEU A 799 -9.80 -6.27 39.75
C LEU A 799 -8.96 -6.16 38.48
N VAL A 800 -9.60 -5.95 37.34
CA VAL A 800 -8.98 -5.60 36.06
C VAL A 800 -9.42 -4.20 35.66
N VAL A 801 -8.45 -3.34 35.33
CA VAL A 801 -8.67 -1.98 34.85
C VAL A 801 -8.10 -1.86 33.46
N LEU A 802 -8.96 -1.58 32.49
CA LEU A 802 -8.60 -1.27 31.11
C LEU A 802 -8.48 0.25 30.95
N HIS A 803 -7.48 0.71 30.22
CA HIS A 803 -7.31 2.12 29.83
C HIS A 803 -7.30 2.23 28.31
N ARG A 804 -8.08 3.17 27.75
CA ARG A 804 -8.12 3.41 26.30
C ARG A 804 -6.85 4.12 25.85
N LEU A 805 -6.22 3.63 24.79
CA LEU A 805 -5.04 4.23 24.17
C LEU A 805 -5.42 4.88 22.82
N ALA A 806 -4.43 5.39 22.09
CA ALA A 806 -4.61 5.77 20.70
C ALA A 806 -5.30 4.66 19.89
N PRO A 807 -6.18 4.97 18.92
CA PRO A 807 -6.89 3.95 18.13
C PRO A 807 -5.98 2.86 17.54
N ARG A 808 -4.75 3.23 17.15
CA ARG A 808 -3.73 2.29 16.66
C ARG A 808 -3.17 1.32 17.71
N HIS A 809 -3.19 1.68 18.99
CA HIS A 809 -2.67 0.87 20.10
C HIS A 809 -3.77 0.11 20.86
N GLY A 810 -5.04 0.53 20.72
CA GLY A 810 -6.20 -0.13 21.29
C GLY A 810 -6.37 0.15 22.79
N PHE A 811 -6.26 -0.88 23.63
CA PHE A 811 -6.42 -0.75 25.08
C PHE A 811 -5.20 -1.28 25.84
N GLN A 812 -4.97 -0.76 27.05
CA GLN A 812 -4.02 -1.32 28.01
C GLN A 812 -4.77 -2.03 29.14
N ILE A 813 -4.36 -3.25 29.49
CA ILE A 813 -4.68 -3.85 30.80
C ILE A 813 -3.76 -3.18 31.82
N LYS A 814 -4.19 -2.01 32.32
CA LYS A 814 -3.39 -1.15 33.20
C LYS A 814 -3.13 -1.81 34.55
N PHE A 815 -4.16 -2.41 35.13
CA PHE A 815 -4.04 -3.18 36.36
C PHE A 815 -4.76 -4.52 36.22
N ALA A 816 -4.12 -5.58 36.68
CA ALA A 816 -4.70 -6.90 36.86
C ALA A 816 -4.28 -7.40 38.25
N LEU A 817 -5.18 -7.21 39.22
CA LEU A 817 -4.92 -7.46 40.63
C LEU A 817 -5.63 -8.73 41.07
N ASP A 818 -4.83 -9.72 41.49
CA ASP A 818 -5.30 -10.92 42.16
C ASP A 818 -5.15 -10.73 43.68
N PHE A 819 -6.27 -10.77 44.41
CA PHE A 819 -6.28 -10.43 45.84
C PHE A 819 -5.96 -11.64 46.74
N PRO A 820 -5.44 -11.42 47.96
CA PRO A 820 -5.07 -12.53 48.85
C PRO A 820 -6.28 -13.41 49.25
N GLY A 821 -6.19 -14.71 49.05
CA GLY A 821 -7.28 -15.67 49.38
C GLY A 821 -8.29 -15.89 48.26
N SER A 822 -8.06 -15.32 47.08
CA SER A 822 -8.94 -15.48 45.92
C SER A 822 -8.98 -16.91 45.39
N PRO A 823 -10.14 -17.38 44.89
CA PRO A 823 -10.23 -18.68 44.23
C PRO A 823 -9.30 -18.78 43.02
N SER A 824 -8.71 -19.96 42.82
CA SER A 824 -7.79 -20.18 41.69
C SER A 824 -8.50 -19.97 40.35
N GLY A 825 -7.88 -19.19 39.45
CA GLY A 825 -8.44 -18.89 38.13
C GLY A 825 -9.22 -17.57 38.06
N SER A 826 -9.42 -16.87 39.18
CA SER A 826 -10.25 -15.65 39.23
C SER A 826 -9.68 -14.53 38.34
N ILE A 827 -8.38 -14.28 38.41
CA ILE A 827 -7.74 -13.23 37.61
C ILE A 827 -7.65 -13.62 36.13
N GLU A 828 -7.40 -14.89 35.82
CA GLU A 828 -7.39 -15.39 34.44
C GLU A 828 -8.77 -15.25 33.78
N ALA A 829 -9.85 -15.57 34.52
CA ALA A 829 -11.21 -15.38 34.03
C ALA A 829 -11.56 -13.91 33.80
N LEU A 830 -11.11 -13.00 34.69
CA LEU A 830 -11.30 -11.56 34.51
C LEU A 830 -10.58 -11.02 33.27
N ILE A 831 -9.31 -11.37 33.08
CA ILE A 831 -8.52 -10.93 31.92
C ILE A 831 -9.15 -11.48 30.63
N SER A 832 -9.50 -12.76 30.60
CA SER A 832 -10.14 -13.38 29.44
C SER A 832 -11.46 -12.68 29.08
N ARG A 833 -12.31 -12.41 30.08
CA ARG A 833 -13.56 -11.66 29.89
C ARG A 833 -13.33 -10.24 29.37
N ALA A 834 -12.29 -9.57 29.87
CA ALA A 834 -11.89 -8.24 29.41
C ALA A 834 -11.50 -8.25 27.93
N ILE A 835 -10.65 -9.20 27.52
CA ILE A 835 -10.21 -9.34 26.12
C ILE A 835 -11.40 -9.69 25.21
N GLN A 836 -12.23 -10.66 25.59
CA GLN A 836 -13.44 -11.03 24.84
C GLN A 836 -14.40 -9.85 24.65
N GLY A 837 -14.58 -9.04 25.70
CA GLY A 837 -15.40 -7.83 25.63
C GLY A 837 -14.85 -6.77 24.67
N LEU A 838 -13.52 -6.65 24.57
CA LEU A 838 -12.86 -5.76 23.61
C LEU A 838 -12.97 -6.29 22.17
N THR A 839 -12.81 -7.61 21.97
CA THR A 839 -13.02 -8.25 20.66
C THR A 839 -14.43 -8.01 20.15
N ALA A 840 -15.44 -8.19 21.00
CA ALA A 840 -16.84 -7.93 20.64
C ALA A 840 -17.11 -6.45 20.29
N ALA A 841 -16.31 -5.53 20.83
CA ALA A 841 -16.37 -4.10 20.51
C ALA A 841 -15.52 -3.69 19.29
N GLY A 842 -14.93 -4.65 18.56
CA GLY A 842 -14.15 -4.39 17.34
C GLY A 842 -12.74 -3.84 17.59
N VAL A 843 -12.22 -3.93 18.82
CA VAL A 843 -10.84 -3.56 19.15
C VAL A 843 -9.88 -4.61 18.60
N GLN A 844 -8.75 -4.19 18.00
CA GLN A 844 -7.82 -5.12 17.34
C GLN A 844 -6.63 -5.53 18.22
N SER A 845 -6.21 -4.68 19.16
CA SER A 845 -5.02 -4.88 19.99
C SER A 845 -5.29 -4.51 21.45
N VAL A 846 -4.75 -5.30 22.36
CA VAL A 846 -4.68 -4.97 23.78
C VAL A 846 -3.27 -5.25 24.29
N THR A 847 -2.73 -4.40 25.17
CA THR A 847 -1.39 -4.60 25.73
C THR A 847 -1.39 -4.71 27.25
N PHE A 848 -0.46 -5.50 27.79
CA PHE A 848 -0.22 -5.61 29.23
C PHE A 848 0.79 -4.58 29.77
N GLY A 849 1.37 -3.72 28.93
CA GLY A 849 2.47 -2.86 29.34
C GLY A 849 3.84 -3.53 29.13
N ALA A 850 4.87 -2.71 28.99
CA ALA A 850 6.27 -3.10 28.96
C ALA A 850 6.67 -4.19 29.99
N GLY A 851 7.26 -5.28 29.48
CA GLY A 851 7.84 -6.41 30.22
C GLY A 851 9.32 -6.62 29.87
N ALA A 852 10.09 -7.20 30.80
CA ALA A 852 11.51 -7.47 30.57
C ALA A 852 11.69 -8.67 29.64
N THR A 853 12.60 -8.56 28.66
CA THR A 853 12.91 -9.66 27.73
C THR A 853 14.05 -10.55 28.25
N ASP A 854 14.14 -11.78 27.75
CA ASP A 854 15.23 -12.72 28.05
C ASP A 854 16.59 -12.24 27.52
N ASP A 855 16.55 -11.51 26.41
CA ASP A 855 17.73 -11.06 25.69
C ASP A 855 17.81 -9.54 25.61
N LEU A 856 19.05 -9.05 25.67
CA LEU A 856 19.39 -7.66 25.36
C LEU A 856 19.82 -7.58 23.90
N ALA A 857 19.06 -6.84 23.09
CA ALA A 857 19.42 -6.51 21.73
C ALA A 857 19.94 -5.07 21.63
N ILE A 858 20.81 -4.85 20.64
CA ILE A 858 21.54 -3.60 20.47
C ILE A 858 20.91 -2.85 19.29
N GLY A 859 20.66 -1.56 19.47
CA GLY A 859 20.23 -0.69 18.38
C GLY A 859 21.40 0.13 17.83
N HIS A 860 21.15 1.42 17.57
CA HIS A 860 22.11 2.34 16.99
C HIS A 860 23.32 2.67 17.89
N ASN A 861 24.48 2.85 17.26
CA ASN A 861 25.69 3.48 17.80
C ASN A 861 26.37 2.81 19.01
N LEU A 862 26.21 1.49 19.18
CA LEU A 862 26.80 0.72 20.29
C LEU A 862 27.67 -0.45 19.79
N ASN A 863 28.98 -0.39 20.00
CA ASN A 863 29.98 -1.31 19.40
C ASN A 863 30.03 -2.71 20.06
N GLY A 864 30.26 -3.75 19.24
CA GLY A 864 30.10 -5.18 19.56
C GLY A 864 30.81 -5.73 20.81
N ILE A 865 32.02 -5.28 21.14
CA ILE A 865 32.77 -5.82 22.31
C ILE A 865 32.12 -5.41 23.64
N LYS A 866 31.68 -4.15 23.77
CA LYS A 866 30.98 -3.65 24.97
C LYS A 866 29.56 -4.20 25.05
N ALA A 867 28.93 -4.37 23.89
CA ALA A 867 27.60 -4.90 23.72
C ALA A 867 27.47 -6.36 24.20
N HIS A 868 28.42 -7.21 23.81
CA HIS A 868 28.45 -8.62 24.18
C HIS A 868 28.64 -8.82 25.70
N LEU A 869 29.43 -7.96 26.34
CA LEU A 869 29.64 -7.95 27.79
C LEU A 869 28.40 -7.48 28.57
N LEU A 870 27.67 -6.49 28.05
CA LEU A 870 26.42 -5.99 28.64
C LEU A 870 25.33 -7.06 28.59
N SER A 871 25.19 -7.74 27.45
CA SER A 871 24.20 -8.81 27.22
C SER A 871 24.38 -9.99 28.18
N ARG A 872 25.62 -10.48 28.37
CA ARG A 872 25.93 -11.53 29.36
C ARG A 872 25.60 -11.12 30.80
N THR A 873 25.89 -9.86 31.15
CA THR A 873 25.64 -9.33 32.50
C THR A 873 24.13 -9.21 32.77
N TYR A 874 23.37 -8.69 31.80
CA TYR A 874 21.92 -8.56 31.87
C TYR A 874 21.23 -9.93 32.02
N ARG A 875 21.58 -10.91 31.19
CA ARG A 875 20.99 -12.26 31.25
C ARG A 875 21.17 -12.90 32.62
N THR A 876 22.33 -12.71 33.24
CA THR A 876 22.61 -13.22 34.60
C THR A 876 21.73 -12.52 35.66
N VAL A 877 21.52 -11.21 35.54
CA VAL A 877 20.68 -10.42 36.45
C VAL A 877 19.19 -10.74 36.26
N ALA A 878 18.72 -10.84 35.01
CA ALA A 878 17.35 -11.18 34.67
C ALA A 878 16.94 -12.56 35.22
N GLN A 879 17.83 -13.55 35.10
CA GLN A 879 17.65 -14.90 35.67
C GLN A 879 17.64 -14.90 37.21
N GLN A 880 18.57 -14.18 37.85
CA GLN A 880 18.64 -14.12 39.32
C GLN A 880 17.44 -13.40 39.95
N LEU A 881 16.93 -12.36 39.29
CA LEU A 881 15.80 -11.56 39.77
C LEU A 881 14.44 -12.06 39.26
N LYS A 882 14.41 -13.12 38.44
CA LYS A 882 13.21 -13.68 37.80
C LYS A 882 12.36 -12.62 37.08
N LEU A 883 13.00 -11.72 36.35
CA LEU A 883 12.32 -10.57 35.72
C LEU A 883 11.31 -10.98 34.63
N VAL A 884 11.45 -12.18 34.07
CA VAL A 884 10.63 -12.71 32.95
C VAL A 884 9.40 -13.51 33.42
N ALA A 885 9.27 -13.78 34.72
CA ALA A 885 8.14 -14.56 35.26
C ALA A 885 6.75 -13.90 35.04
N LYS A 886 6.70 -12.57 34.77
CA LYS A 886 5.47 -11.87 34.38
C LYS A 886 5.10 -12.13 32.92
N SER A 887 6.09 -12.22 32.05
CA SER A 887 5.94 -12.50 30.62
C SER A 887 5.33 -13.89 30.40
N GLU A 888 5.82 -14.90 31.14
CA GLU A 888 5.26 -16.27 31.13
C GLU A 888 3.76 -16.33 31.53
N PHE A 889 3.30 -15.41 32.39
CA PHE A 889 1.87 -15.33 32.74
C PHE A 889 1.05 -14.74 31.60
N ARG A 890 1.58 -13.73 30.90
CA ARG A 890 0.90 -12.99 29.84
C ARG A 890 0.88 -13.74 28.51
N GLU A 891 1.91 -14.54 28.22
CA GLU A 891 1.97 -15.49 27.09
C GLU A 891 0.76 -16.43 27.04
N LYS A 892 0.20 -16.80 28.20
CA LYS A 892 -1.02 -17.63 28.27
C LYS A 892 -2.21 -17.02 27.55
N PHE A 893 -2.24 -15.70 27.38
CA PHE A 893 -3.28 -14.97 26.69
C PHE A 893 -2.94 -14.68 25.22
N GLY A 894 -1.81 -15.20 24.70
CA GLY A 894 -1.32 -14.92 23.35
C GLY A 894 -0.56 -13.59 23.24
N ALA A 895 0.12 -13.16 24.30
CA ALA A 895 0.92 -11.94 24.27
C ALA A 895 2.21 -12.14 23.48
N GLU A 896 2.45 -11.29 22.50
CA GLU A 896 3.65 -11.17 21.69
C GLU A 896 4.49 -9.97 22.13
N GLN A 897 5.81 -10.04 21.93
CA GLN A 897 6.76 -9.01 22.36
C GLN A 897 7.03 -8.01 21.22
N GLU A 898 6.59 -6.76 21.39
CA GLU A 898 6.97 -5.63 20.53
C GLU A 898 8.14 -4.86 21.17
N PRO A 899 9.34 -4.81 20.55
CA PRO A 899 10.50 -4.18 21.17
C PRO A 899 10.31 -2.68 21.46
N VAL A 900 10.67 -2.26 22.67
CA VAL A 900 10.81 -0.84 23.04
C VAL A 900 12.23 -0.53 23.47
N TYR A 901 12.64 0.72 23.31
CA TYR A 901 14.06 1.08 23.34
C TYR A 901 14.42 2.01 24.50
N ILE A 902 15.65 1.86 24.97
CA ILE A 902 16.33 2.77 25.88
C ILE A 902 17.36 3.53 25.07
N CYS A 903 17.20 4.85 25.00
CA CYS A 903 18.03 5.78 24.23
C CYS A 903 18.74 6.75 25.17
N TYR A 904 20.04 6.95 24.96
CA TYR A 904 20.83 7.92 25.73
C TYR A 904 21.94 8.57 24.91
N PRO A 905 22.28 9.84 25.16
CA PRO A 905 23.32 10.54 24.42
C PRO A 905 24.72 9.96 24.68
N PHE A 906 25.70 10.30 23.85
CA PHE A 906 27.09 9.87 24.03
C PHE A 906 27.63 10.33 25.39
N MET A 907 28.15 9.40 26.21
CA MET A 907 28.53 9.61 27.63
C MET A 907 27.37 9.89 28.60
N GLY A 908 26.10 9.76 28.17
CA GLY A 908 24.91 10.00 28.97
C GLY A 908 24.60 8.93 30.02
N LEU A 909 25.02 7.68 29.80
CA LEU A 909 24.79 6.56 30.73
C LEU A 909 26.09 6.09 31.39
N GLY A 910 26.54 6.84 32.40
CA GLY A 910 27.63 6.43 33.30
C GLY A 910 27.14 5.64 34.53
N VAL A 911 28.03 5.30 35.46
CA VAL A 911 27.69 4.58 36.72
C VAL A 911 26.59 5.30 37.51
N SER A 912 26.65 6.63 37.58
CA SER A 912 25.60 7.43 38.22
C SER A 912 24.25 7.30 37.52
N GLY A 913 24.20 7.30 36.18
CA GLY A 913 22.96 7.14 35.42
C GLY A 913 22.36 5.75 35.56
N ALA A 914 23.18 4.70 35.52
CA ALA A 914 22.74 3.33 35.77
C ALA A 914 22.16 3.17 37.19
N ARG A 915 22.79 3.79 38.20
CA ARG A 915 22.29 3.79 39.58
C ARG A 915 20.99 4.57 39.72
N THR A 916 20.84 5.67 39.00
CA THR A 916 19.59 6.46 38.94
C THR A 916 18.46 5.66 38.30
N LEU A 917 18.71 4.93 37.21
CA LEU A 917 17.71 4.04 36.60
C LEU A 917 17.25 2.98 37.60
N ILE A 918 18.19 2.26 38.22
CA ILE A 918 17.87 1.25 39.23
C ILE A 918 17.05 1.87 40.37
N LYS A 919 17.47 3.03 40.90
CA LYS A 919 16.75 3.71 41.98
C LYS A 919 15.33 4.11 41.58
N PHE A 920 15.15 4.66 40.38
CA PHE A 920 13.83 5.05 39.87
C PHE A 920 12.85 3.87 39.76
N PHE A 921 13.36 2.68 39.43
CA PHE A 921 12.57 1.46 39.39
C PHE A 921 12.44 0.79 40.78
N GLU A 922 13.23 1.20 41.78
CA GLU A 922 13.25 0.65 43.14
C GLU A 922 12.47 1.46 44.20
N ASP A 923 12.23 2.76 44.00
CA ASP A 923 11.39 3.60 44.87
C ASP A 923 9.89 3.29 44.58
N GLU A 924 8.95 3.11 45.53
CA GLU A 924 8.97 3.22 46.98
C GLU A 924 8.64 1.90 47.70
N MET A 925 9.16 1.81 48.93
CA MET A 925 8.52 1.13 50.05
C MET A 925 8.24 2.19 51.10
#